data_AF-A0A0P7BH66-F1
#
_entry.id   AF-A0A0P7BH66-F1
#
_cell.length_a   1.000
_cell.length_b   1.000
_cell.length_c   1.000
_cell.angle_alpha   90.00
_cell.angle_beta   90.00
_cell.angle_gamma   90.00
#
_symmetry.space_group_name_H-M   'P 1'
#
loop_
_entity.id
_entity.type
_entity.pdbx_description
1 polymer ?
#
loop_
_entity_poly.entity_id
_entity_poly.type
_entity_poly.pdbx_seq_one_letter_code
_entity_poly.pdbx_strand_id
1 'polypeptide(L)'
;MRHVAIAIAALGFSNLGHAAKCIPTGTGTATAAPGTVTNKLPNGDFVDGLDGFNTTGTVEHVEDEGYDQNCHDSNGAIMMKVGDDDLVPDTNSIHRRHGGRHKVMASYKNKNKKRAAFTSSSVSTTVPSLTAGVKYTAQFFYYIIYNAKANNCRIQGFFDGKNIANSTYFPVVYVPISNWINVNGTATAAGSTGVFKIVVSCTTGFAEVYIDNISVSKAVATTSSSTSSTASSTRSSTTSSSSAAASSTSLSTVVTSTTASSTSLSTAVSSTAAPSTAASSTAASSTAQSSAASSTAAATSSSQSSAAAAAAAASSSSAQSSAASSTAGSSTAGSSTAGSSTDSGQSSAASSSGQSSADSSTASSATDSGQSTAASSSASSSSTSNPNNAVVDSTILVIASSSDIAGDATLGLLGYGIPYQTLIVSQSGVDLPKLNSSSTRGNFGGIIIMDSIAYEFSTGWASGLTDDQWTALYTYQTSFNVRMVRINEYPGAKFGTTVVGAGCCDGTFDQTVSFTDTSDFPTANLKTKAEVSTAGLWHVPAIITDKSTTKQIAKFGITTGFPVESVAGVINNFNGREQFVWFIGWAPSWSLTSNYLQHAHIHWMTRGVFLGKRKTHLSCQIDDVQISTSLYYPPDSPDFTITIADLEAHVSWQKDFVSRLPDGSNFWLELGHNGNGDIINSTLGDTKSLCKPSDAVYYDSPNGTALEFQKTLGTGVDIWPTGYEKYSWSAACAQLGAFAAWFTVASNRNQFAHVSHTFSHLSLNNATYHDVKREIQFNQAWFAQTGIDQATNWSPNGLIPPAITGLHNGDAIQAWMDNKIIYVVGDNTRPILRNPKNSYWPLITTAAGNGYDGLTIVPRFSTAIYFNCHTMECTLNEWIATSAGKGTYFDLLDASKASSVRNLLALMSDPYMFHQANMHQTTVLPITVGTQTGKMSLVMSWTETMAQELMRLTNWPIKSLKHDDIAKYFLNRQAVDGCNPALSYTYSSDGQSIKAVTVTADGNSCAVPIPVTIPSGSASASGGSATADQVGSEPPIQWVTLSGSPVTLSLSSPVPLL
;
A
#
# COMPACT_ATOMS: atom_id res chain seq x y z
N MET A 1 4.67 -19.03 -47.46
CA MET A 1 3.98 -19.57 -48.67
C MET A 1 2.58 -18.95 -48.73
N ARG A 2 1.83 -19.09 -49.84
CA ARG A 2 0.40 -18.71 -49.89
C ARG A 2 -0.49 -19.93 -49.70
N HIS A 3 -1.74 -19.69 -49.27
CA HIS A 3 -2.78 -20.69 -48.95
C HIS A 3 -2.46 -21.46 -47.64
N VAL A 4 -3.41 -21.81 -46.76
CA VAL A 4 -4.89 -21.72 -46.80
C VAL A 4 -5.41 -20.95 -45.57
N ALA A 5 -6.59 -20.34 -45.66
CA ALA A 5 -7.31 -19.75 -44.53
C ALA A 5 -8.69 -20.43 -44.33
N ILE A 6 -9.35 -20.15 -43.19
CA ILE A 6 -10.71 -20.61 -42.81
C ILE A 6 -10.79 -22.05 -42.24
N ALA A 7 -10.17 -22.23 -41.06
CA ALA A 7 -10.70 -22.92 -39.88
C ALA A 7 -9.83 -22.40 -38.71
N ILE A 8 -10.34 -21.92 -37.57
CA ILE A 8 -11.47 -22.42 -36.77
C ILE A 8 -12.51 -21.31 -36.53
N ALA A 9 -13.76 -21.57 -36.93
CA ALA A 9 -14.93 -20.87 -36.43
C ALA A 9 -16.06 -21.91 -36.33
N ALA A 10 -16.78 -21.93 -35.20
CA ALA A 10 -17.82 -22.91 -34.87
C ALA A 10 -17.34 -24.38 -34.73
N LEU A 11 -16.59 -24.65 -33.66
CA LEU A 11 -16.75 -25.89 -32.88
C LEU A 11 -16.88 -25.52 -31.39
N GLY A 12 -17.89 -26.06 -30.70
CA GLY A 12 -17.82 -26.30 -29.25
C GLY A 12 -18.24 -25.21 -28.25
N PHE A 13 -18.61 -23.98 -28.63
CA PHE A 13 -19.17 -23.01 -27.66
C PHE A 13 -20.64 -23.31 -27.31
N SER A 14 -20.83 -24.42 -26.59
CA SER A 14 -22.12 -24.88 -26.08
C SER A 14 -21.95 -25.60 -24.74
N ASN A 15 -21.26 -24.96 -23.78
CA ASN A 15 -21.35 -25.27 -22.34
C ASN A 15 -20.81 -24.18 -21.38
N LEU A 16 -20.52 -22.96 -21.84
CA LEU A 16 -20.20 -21.83 -20.95
C LEU A 16 -21.47 -21.22 -20.33
N GLY A 17 -22.16 -21.98 -19.49
CA GLY A 17 -23.43 -21.58 -18.86
C GLY A 17 -23.70 -22.17 -17.47
N HIS A 18 -22.73 -22.86 -16.85
CA HIS A 18 -22.89 -23.53 -15.56
C HIS A 18 -21.69 -23.33 -14.59
N ALA A 19 -20.77 -22.41 -14.90
CA ALA A 19 -19.46 -22.31 -14.26
C ALA A 19 -19.44 -21.55 -12.90
N ALA A 20 -20.49 -21.66 -12.10
CA ALA A 20 -20.64 -20.95 -10.81
C ALA A 20 -21.14 -21.82 -9.63
N LYS A 21 -21.53 -23.08 -9.86
CA LYS A 21 -22.29 -23.89 -8.88
C LYS A 21 -21.48 -24.76 -7.90
N CYS A 22 -20.15 -24.80 -7.96
CA CYS A 22 -19.35 -25.81 -7.25
C CYS A 22 -17.99 -25.32 -6.72
N ILE A 23 -17.61 -25.80 -5.53
CA ILE A 23 -16.20 -25.86 -5.07
C ILE A 23 -15.61 -27.22 -5.50
N PRO A 24 -14.36 -27.30 -5.99
CA PRO A 24 -13.69 -28.58 -6.26
C PRO A 24 -13.51 -29.44 -4.99
N THR A 25 -13.90 -30.71 -5.04
CA THR A 25 -13.88 -31.62 -3.89
C THR A 25 -12.47 -32.08 -3.50
N GLY A 26 -11.84 -31.40 -2.54
CA GLY A 26 -10.62 -31.85 -1.87
C GLY A 26 -10.93 -32.64 -0.59
N THR A 27 -10.83 -33.97 -0.61
CA THR A 27 -11.27 -34.85 0.49
C THR A 27 -10.30 -34.92 1.68
N GLY A 28 -10.28 -33.85 2.49
CA GLY A 28 -9.93 -33.97 3.90
C GLY A 28 -11.11 -34.55 4.67
N THR A 29 -11.13 -35.86 4.96
CA THR A 29 -12.27 -36.51 5.63
C THR A 29 -12.41 -36.08 7.09
N ALA A 30 -13.29 -35.11 7.33
CA ALA A 30 -13.76 -34.76 8.66
C ALA A 30 -14.68 -35.87 9.20
N THR A 31 -14.11 -36.95 9.74
CA THR A 31 -14.86 -37.98 10.48
C THR A 31 -15.62 -37.35 11.64
N ALA A 32 -16.94 -37.43 11.60
CA ALA A 32 -17.82 -36.81 12.60
C ALA A 32 -17.62 -37.43 14.00
N ALA A 33 -17.17 -36.61 14.95
CA ALA A 33 -17.29 -36.93 16.37
C ALA A 33 -18.72 -36.62 16.86
N PRO A 34 -19.39 -37.50 17.63
CA PRO A 34 -20.81 -37.30 17.97
C PRO A 34 -21.01 -36.20 19.01
N GLY A 35 -21.72 -35.13 18.66
CA GLY A 35 -22.05 -34.05 19.60
C GLY A 35 -22.77 -32.82 19.04
N THR A 36 -23.16 -32.84 17.76
CA THR A 36 -23.62 -31.65 17.04
C THR A 36 -25.09 -31.32 17.33
N VAL A 37 -25.34 -30.27 18.13
CA VAL A 37 -26.62 -29.56 18.15
C VAL A 37 -26.58 -28.47 17.07
N THR A 38 -26.82 -28.88 15.83
CA THR A 38 -26.95 -27.96 14.70
C THR A 38 -28.41 -27.55 14.56
N ASN A 39 -28.77 -26.36 15.05
CA ASN A 39 -30.02 -25.71 14.65
C ASN A 39 -29.84 -25.17 13.22
N LYS A 40 -29.74 -26.06 12.22
CA LYS A 40 -29.86 -25.66 10.81
C LYS A 40 -31.19 -24.90 10.70
N LEU A 41 -31.17 -23.72 10.07
CA LEU A 41 -32.41 -23.00 9.81
C LEU A 41 -33.22 -23.79 8.77
N PRO A 42 -34.54 -23.98 8.98
CA PRO A 42 -35.41 -24.48 7.92
C PRO A 42 -35.27 -23.58 6.69
N ASN A 43 -35.15 -24.17 5.51
CA ASN A 43 -35.01 -23.46 4.24
C ASN A 43 -33.83 -22.43 4.20
N GLY A 44 -32.77 -22.63 5.01
CA GLY A 44 -31.58 -21.76 5.00
C GLY A 44 -30.74 -21.86 3.72
N ASP A 45 -31.04 -22.84 2.88
CA ASP A 45 -30.52 -23.18 1.56
C ASP A 45 -31.54 -22.84 0.43
N PHE A 46 -32.60 -22.09 0.78
CA PHE A 46 -33.64 -21.51 -0.08
C PHE A 46 -34.33 -22.45 -1.11
N VAL A 47 -34.23 -23.77 -0.92
CA VAL A 47 -34.87 -24.79 -1.76
C VAL A 47 -36.39 -24.62 -1.83
N ASP A 48 -37.03 -24.23 -0.72
CA ASP A 48 -38.46 -23.93 -0.61
C ASP A 48 -38.75 -22.42 -0.87
N GLY A 49 -37.86 -21.72 -1.57
CA GLY A 49 -37.99 -20.30 -1.90
C GLY A 49 -37.82 -19.39 -0.69
N LEU A 50 -38.72 -18.42 -0.50
CA LEU A 50 -38.67 -17.46 0.62
C LEU A 50 -39.45 -17.93 1.87
N ASP A 51 -40.00 -19.14 1.87
CA ASP A 51 -40.80 -19.63 3.00
C ASP A 51 -39.98 -19.72 4.29
N GLY A 52 -40.57 -19.24 5.40
CA GLY A 52 -39.89 -19.09 6.69
C GLY A 52 -39.13 -17.77 6.88
N PHE A 53 -39.09 -16.87 5.88
CA PHE A 53 -38.38 -15.60 5.94
C PHE A 53 -39.28 -14.37 5.75
N ASN A 54 -39.01 -13.31 6.53
CA ASN A 54 -39.59 -11.98 6.36
C ASN A 54 -38.61 -11.08 5.59
N THR A 55 -39.06 -10.52 4.47
CA THR A 55 -38.26 -9.63 3.61
C THR A 55 -38.61 -8.15 3.80
N THR A 56 -37.75 -7.25 3.33
CA THR A 56 -37.98 -5.80 3.23
C THR A 56 -37.12 -5.23 2.11
N GLY A 57 -37.63 -4.25 1.36
CA GLY A 57 -36.98 -3.77 0.14
C GLY A 57 -37.22 -4.71 -1.03
N THR A 58 -36.28 -4.77 -1.98
CA THR A 58 -36.35 -5.67 -3.14
C THR A 58 -35.56 -6.95 -2.84
N VAL A 59 -36.30 -8.04 -2.60
CA VAL A 59 -35.74 -9.39 -2.40
C VAL A 59 -36.52 -10.37 -3.29
N GLU A 60 -35.82 -11.13 -4.12
CA GLU A 60 -36.38 -12.05 -5.11
C GLU A 60 -35.73 -13.44 -4.92
N HIS A 61 -36.48 -14.53 -5.03
CA HIS A 61 -35.92 -15.88 -5.06
C HIS A 61 -35.39 -16.20 -6.47
N VAL A 62 -34.27 -16.92 -6.55
CA VAL A 62 -33.65 -17.38 -7.79
C VAL A 62 -33.43 -18.89 -7.69
N GLU A 63 -34.19 -19.63 -8.50
CA GLU A 63 -34.03 -21.07 -8.69
C GLU A 63 -32.69 -21.38 -9.38
N ASP A 64 -32.14 -22.57 -9.13
CA ASP A 64 -30.90 -23.11 -9.74
C ASP A 64 -29.58 -22.36 -9.44
N GLU A 65 -29.59 -21.24 -8.73
CA GLU A 65 -28.38 -20.51 -8.28
C GLU A 65 -28.16 -20.72 -6.77
N GLY A 66 -26.91 -20.91 -6.31
CA GLY A 66 -26.65 -21.14 -4.88
C GLY A 66 -25.19 -21.44 -4.52
N TYR A 67 -24.92 -21.49 -3.22
CA TYR A 67 -23.67 -21.97 -2.63
C TYR A 67 -23.80 -23.46 -2.30
N ASP A 68 -23.19 -24.31 -3.11
CA ASP A 68 -23.15 -25.75 -2.86
C ASP A 68 -21.72 -26.30 -2.70
N GLN A 69 -21.61 -27.24 -1.77
CA GLN A 69 -20.40 -28.02 -1.47
C GLN A 69 -20.41 -29.39 -2.18
N ASN A 70 -21.56 -29.85 -2.70
CA ASN A 70 -21.76 -31.20 -3.24
C ASN A 70 -22.24 -31.29 -4.71
N CYS A 71 -22.60 -30.17 -5.34
CA CYS A 71 -23.07 -30.07 -6.72
C CYS A 71 -24.40 -30.83 -7.00
N HIS A 72 -25.47 -30.45 -6.30
CA HIS A 72 -26.85 -30.89 -6.56
C HIS A 72 -27.64 -29.79 -7.30
N ASP A 73 -28.34 -30.19 -8.36
CA ASP A 73 -29.18 -29.31 -9.20
C ASP A 73 -30.53 -28.97 -8.52
N SER A 74 -30.51 -28.50 -7.26
CA SER A 74 -31.73 -28.24 -6.48
C SER A 74 -31.57 -27.26 -5.31
N ASN A 75 -30.54 -26.40 -5.29
CA ASN A 75 -30.43 -25.31 -4.32
C ASN A 75 -30.98 -24.01 -4.93
N GLY A 76 -31.50 -23.13 -4.07
CA GLY A 76 -31.94 -21.79 -4.45
C GLY A 76 -31.08 -20.71 -3.77
N ALA A 77 -31.22 -19.47 -4.22
CA ALA A 77 -30.60 -18.31 -3.59
C ALA A 77 -31.61 -17.15 -3.51
N ILE A 78 -31.34 -16.20 -2.62
CA ILE A 78 -32.09 -14.94 -2.61
C ILE A 78 -31.25 -13.80 -3.18
N MET A 79 -31.82 -13.09 -4.14
CA MET A 79 -31.26 -11.89 -4.73
C MET A 79 -31.77 -10.67 -3.97
N MET A 80 -30.87 -9.82 -3.49
CA MET A 80 -31.19 -8.51 -2.93
C MET A 80 -30.73 -7.40 -3.85
N LYS A 81 -31.63 -6.45 -4.13
CA LYS A 81 -31.36 -5.23 -4.90
C LYS A 81 -31.52 -4.01 -4.01
N VAL A 82 -30.62 -3.05 -4.14
CA VAL A 82 -30.61 -1.78 -3.38
C VAL A 82 -30.25 -0.66 -4.34
N GLY A 83 -30.92 0.49 -4.26
CA GLY A 83 -30.79 1.59 -5.24
C GLY A 83 -31.98 1.70 -6.21
N ASP A 84 -31.79 2.43 -7.32
CA ASP A 84 -32.78 2.61 -8.39
C ASP A 84 -32.14 2.28 -9.76
N ASP A 85 -32.95 1.77 -10.70
CA ASP A 85 -32.51 0.92 -11.82
C ASP A 85 -32.05 1.71 -13.07
N ASP A 86 -32.26 3.03 -13.09
CA ASP A 86 -32.08 3.93 -14.25
C ASP A 86 -30.63 4.07 -14.80
N LEU A 87 -29.66 3.31 -14.27
CA LEU A 87 -28.26 3.25 -14.74
C LEU A 87 -27.79 1.83 -15.14
N VAL A 88 -28.63 0.80 -15.04
CA VAL A 88 -28.27 -0.59 -15.38
C VAL A 88 -28.50 -0.84 -16.88
N PRO A 89 -27.52 -1.37 -17.64
CA PRO A 89 -27.77 -1.86 -19.00
C PRO A 89 -28.74 -3.06 -18.98
N ASP A 90 -29.72 -3.12 -19.88
CA ASP A 90 -30.79 -4.14 -19.88
C ASP A 90 -30.28 -5.59 -20.08
N THR A 91 -29.84 -6.22 -19.00
CA THR A 91 -29.37 -7.62 -18.93
C THR A 91 -30.49 -8.64 -19.13
N ASN A 92 -31.75 -8.26 -18.86
CA ASN A 92 -32.92 -9.10 -19.12
C ASN A 92 -33.12 -9.42 -20.61
N SER A 93 -32.47 -8.67 -21.50
CA SER A 93 -32.40 -8.98 -22.93
C SER A 93 -31.60 -10.26 -23.26
N ILE A 94 -30.69 -10.71 -22.38
CA ILE A 94 -29.77 -11.83 -22.62
C ILE A 94 -30.46 -13.19 -22.41
N HIS A 95 -31.27 -13.34 -21.37
CA HIS A 95 -31.88 -14.64 -21.01
C HIS A 95 -33.11 -15.03 -21.84
N ARG A 96 -33.56 -14.23 -22.82
CA ARG A 96 -34.76 -14.54 -23.64
C ARG A 96 -34.64 -14.21 -25.14
N ARG A 97 -33.79 -14.95 -25.87
CA ARG A 97 -34.09 -15.54 -27.22
C ARG A 97 -32.92 -16.36 -27.78
N HIS A 98 -33.19 -17.60 -28.19
CA HIS A 98 -32.30 -18.31 -29.12
C HIS A 98 -32.38 -17.74 -30.54
N GLY A 99 -31.22 -17.59 -31.19
CA GLY A 99 -31.10 -17.58 -32.65
C GLY A 99 -31.28 -16.22 -33.36
N GLY A 100 -30.17 -15.66 -33.86
CA GLY A 100 -30.20 -14.59 -34.88
C GLY A 100 -29.08 -13.56 -34.75
N ARG A 101 -28.14 -13.52 -35.71
CA ARG A 101 -27.18 -12.42 -35.83
C ARG A 101 -27.90 -11.14 -36.28
N HIS A 102 -27.92 -10.08 -35.48
CA HIS A 102 -28.12 -8.69 -35.93
C HIS A 102 -27.39 -7.72 -34.99
N LYS A 103 -26.87 -6.61 -35.53
CA LYS A 103 -26.32 -5.50 -34.72
C LYS A 103 -27.45 -4.74 -34.03
N VAL A 104 -27.26 -4.39 -32.75
CA VAL A 104 -28.10 -3.41 -32.04
C VAL A 104 -27.18 -2.36 -31.42
N MET A 105 -27.36 -1.10 -31.81
CA MET A 105 -26.82 0.04 -31.08
C MET A 105 -27.71 0.28 -29.85
N ALA A 106 -27.16 0.21 -28.63
CA ALA A 106 -27.92 0.49 -27.42
C ALA A 106 -28.28 1.99 -27.34
N SER A 107 -29.57 2.31 -27.48
CA SER A 107 -30.09 3.68 -27.35
C SER A 107 -30.63 3.89 -25.94
N TYR A 108 -29.89 4.62 -25.11
CA TYR A 108 -30.34 5.04 -23.78
C TYR A 108 -31.59 5.92 -23.90
N LYS A 109 -32.74 5.42 -23.41
CA LYS A 109 -33.99 6.18 -23.28
C LYS A 109 -34.35 6.36 -21.81
N ASN A 110 -33.88 7.47 -21.25
CA ASN A 110 -34.24 7.96 -19.92
C ASN A 110 -35.77 7.97 -19.72
N LYS A 111 -36.25 7.37 -18.62
CA LYS A 111 -37.67 7.06 -18.38
C LYS A 111 -38.17 7.52 -17.01
N ASN A 112 -37.77 8.72 -16.56
CA ASN A 112 -38.33 9.50 -15.44
C ASN A 112 -39.57 8.88 -14.75
N LYS A 113 -39.34 7.97 -13.79
CA LYS A 113 -40.37 7.46 -12.88
C LYS A 113 -39.84 7.49 -11.46
N LYS A 114 -40.18 8.53 -10.71
CA LYS A 114 -39.88 8.64 -9.28
C LYS A 114 -40.44 7.42 -8.52
N ARG A 115 -39.60 6.44 -8.23
CA ARG A 115 -39.76 5.54 -7.08
C ARG A 115 -38.91 6.08 -5.93
N ALA A 116 -39.17 5.59 -4.72
CA ALA A 116 -38.28 5.86 -3.61
C ALA A 116 -37.10 4.90 -3.71
N ALA A 117 -35.88 5.42 -3.87
CA ALA A 117 -34.68 4.61 -3.86
C ALA A 117 -34.53 3.98 -2.46
N PHE A 118 -34.70 2.66 -2.36
CA PHE A 118 -34.49 1.95 -1.11
C PHE A 118 -32.98 1.92 -0.81
N THR A 119 -32.58 2.50 0.32
CA THR A 119 -31.19 2.51 0.80
C THR A 119 -30.77 1.19 1.45
N SER A 120 -31.72 0.27 1.67
CA SER A 120 -31.44 -1.10 2.08
C SER A 120 -32.53 -2.09 1.66
N SER A 121 -32.13 -3.35 1.52
CA SER A 121 -32.99 -4.52 1.40
C SER A 121 -32.52 -5.57 2.41
N SER A 122 -33.43 -6.41 2.91
CA SER A 122 -33.11 -7.33 4.00
C SER A 122 -33.98 -8.57 4.04
N VAL A 123 -33.43 -9.67 4.56
CA VAL A 123 -34.16 -10.89 4.93
C VAL A 123 -33.99 -11.16 6.43
N SER A 124 -34.98 -11.77 7.07
CA SER A 124 -34.91 -12.14 8.49
C SER A 124 -35.76 -13.36 8.83
N THR A 125 -35.32 -14.15 9.80
CA THR A 125 -36.07 -15.31 10.30
C THR A 125 -35.88 -15.51 11.81
N THR A 126 -36.81 -16.24 12.43
CA THR A 126 -36.77 -16.55 13.86
C THR A 126 -36.05 -17.89 14.05
N VAL A 127 -34.88 -17.84 14.69
CA VAL A 127 -34.10 -19.01 15.09
C VAL A 127 -34.75 -19.67 16.31
N PRO A 128 -35.24 -20.92 16.22
CA PRO A 128 -35.84 -21.62 17.34
C PRO A 128 -34.80 -22.36 18.20
N SER A 129 -35.27 -22.98 19.28
CA SER A 129 -34.51 -23.96 20.08
C SER A 129 -33.16 -23.46 20.61
N LEU A 130 -33.10 -22.18 20.98
CA LEU A 130 -31.93 -21.58 21.61
C LEU A 130 -31.89 -21.88 23.12
N THR A 131 -30.72 -21.68 23.73
CA THR A 131 -30.54 -21.70 25.19
C THR A 131 -30.05 -20.33 25.65
N ALA A 132 -30.79 -19.68 26.54
CA ALA A 132 -30.42 -18.37 27.07
C ALA A 132 -29.02 -18.41 27.71
N GLY A 133 -28.19 -17.40 27.43
CA GLY A 133 -26.81 -17.32 27.90
C GLY A 133 -25.80 -18.19 27.14
N VAL A 134 -26.22 -19.03 26.19
CA VAL A 134 -25.32 -19.80 25.32
C VAL A 134 -24.91 -18.98 24.10
N LYS A 135 -23.63 -19.11 23.71
CA LYS A 135 -23.07 -18.49 22.52
C LYS A 135 -23.34 -19.35 21.26
N TYR A 136 -23.78 -18.70 20.20
CA TYR A 136 -24.04 -19.27 18.88
C TYR A 136 -23.22 -18.54 17.82
N THR A 137 -22.84 -19.26 16.76
CA THR A 137 -22.26 -18.71 15.54
C THR A 137 -23.34 -18.68 14.46
N ALA A 138 -23.63 -17.50 13.92
CA ALA A 138 -24.46 -17.34 12.72
C ALA A 138 -23.55 -17.12 11.52
N GLN A 139 -23.88 -17.72 10.38
CA GLN A 139 -23.16 -17.53 9.12
C GLN A 139 -24.11 -17.54 7.92
N PHE A 140 -23.64 -16.98 6.81
CA PHE A 140 -24.23 -17.06 5.48
C PHE A 140 -23.12 -16.84 4.43
N PHE A 141 -23.42 -17.12 3.17
CA PHE A 141 -22.56 -16.80 2.04
C PHE A 141 -23.23 -15.75 1.15
N TYR A 142 -22.43 -14.94 0.46
CA TYR A 142 -22.93 -13.96 -0.51
C TYR A 142 -22.06 -13.86 -1.76
N TYR A 143 -22.65 -13.36 -2.84
CA TYR A 143 -22.04 -13.23 -4.15
C TYR A 143 -22.46 -11.90 -4.77
N ILE A 144 -21.51 -11.06 -5.17
CA ILE A 144 -21.82 -9.73 -5.76
C ILE A 144 -21.98 -9.90 -7.27
N ILE A 145 -23.21 -9.71 -7.76
CA ILE A 145 -23.51 -9.72 -9.20
C ILE A 145 -23.07 -8.39 -9.80
N TYR A 146 -23.45 -7.29 -9.16
CA TYR A 146 -23.22 -5.94 -9.64
C TYR A 146 -23.13 -4.93 -8.49
N ASN A 147 -22.25 -3.93 -8.63
CA ASN A 147 -22.20 -2.77 -7.76
C ASN A 147 -21.59 -1.57 -8.51
N ALA A 148 -22.38 -0.51 -8.70
CA ALA A 148 -21.97 0.64 -9.50
C ALA A 148 -20.87 1.52 -8.88
N LYS A 149 -20.66 1.44 -7.55
CA LYS A 149 -19.73 2.33 -6.82
C LYS A 149 -19.03 1.62 -5.68
N ALA A 150 -17.69 1.60 -5.70
CA ALA A 150 -16.91 1.11 -4.57
C ALA A 150 -17.26 1.85 -3.27
N ASN A 151 -17.05 1.17 -2.14
CA ASN A 151 -17.12 1.73 -0.78
C ASN A 151 -18.51 2.24 -0.33
N ASN A 152 -19.56 2.13 -1.16
CA ASN A 152 -20.89 2.64 -0.84
C ASN A 152 -21.87 1.61 -0.30
N CYS A 153 -21.73 0.34 -0.66
CA CYS A 153 -22.67 -0.74 -0.37
C CYS A 153 -21.99 -1.84 0.45
N ARG A 154 -22.71 -2.49 1.38
CA ARG A 154 -22.20 -3.64 2.16
C ARG A 154 -23.34 -4.55 2.65
N ILE A 155 -22.98 -5.71 3.19
CA ILE A 155 -23.89 -6.59 3.95
C ILE A 155 -23.59 -6.51 5.44
N GLN A 156 -24.64 -6.52 6.26
CA GLN A 156 -24.57 -6.53 7.71
C GLN A 156 -25.47 -7.64 8.27
N GLY A 157 -24.91 -8.49 9.13
CA GLY A 157 -25.61 -9.56 9.84
C GLY A 157 -25.95 -9.16 11.27
N PHE A 158 -27.21 -9.34 11.67
CA PHE A 158 -27.74 -8.96 12.97
C PHE A 158 -28.40 -10.15 13.68
N PHE A 159 -28.30 -10.19 15.00
CA PHE A 159 -28.97 -11.15 15.88
C PHE A 159 -29.62 -10.42 17.04
N ASP A 160 -30.93 -10.60 17.25
CA ASP A 160 -31.74 -9.85 18.23
C ASP A 160 -31.52 -8.33 18.14
N GLY A 161 -31.45 -7.81 16.90
CA GLY A 161 -31.20 -6.41 16.59
C GLY A 161 -29.75 -5.93 16.77
N LYS A 162 -28.86 -6.71 17.39
CA LYS A 162 -27.44 -6.39 17.54
C LYS A 162 -26.67 -6.78 16.29
N ASN A 163 -25.83 -5.90 15.76
CA ASN A 163 -24.91 -6.27 14.69
C ASN A 163 -23.89 -7.29 15.23
N ILE A 164 -23.66 -8.38 14.49
CA ILE A 164 -22.71 -9.44 14.84
C ILE A 164 -21.71 -9.77 13.74
N ALA A 165 -21.95 -9.32 12.51
CA ALA A 165 -21.08 -9.51 11.36
C ALA A 165 -21.27 -8.37 10.34
N ASN A 166 -20.21 -8.04 9.60
CA ASN A 166 -20.24 -7.11 8.48
C ASN A 166 -19.34 -7.64 7.37
N SER A 167 -19.74 -7.50 6.11
CA SER A 167 -18.79 -7.56 5.00
C SER A 167 -17.92 -6.30 5.00
N THR A 168 -16.80 -6.32 4.25
CA THR A 168 -16.24 -5.08 3.74
C THR A 168 -17.27 -4.37 2.85
N TYR A 169 -17.11 -3.08 2.63
CA TYR A 169 -17.86 -2.45 1.53
C TYR A 169 -17.46 -3.07 0.19
N PHE A 170 -18.40 -3.12 -0.74
CA PHE A 170 -18.25 -3.74 -2.04
C PHE A 170 -17.27 -2.94 -2.92
N PRO A 171 -16.41 -3.62 -3.72
CA PRO A 171 -15.68 -2.98 -4.82
C PRO A 171 -16.67 -2.60 -5.96
N VAL A 172 -16.21 -1.84 -6.97
CA VAL A 172 -16.99 -1.71 -8.21
C VAL A 172 -17.05 -3.07 -8.90
N VAL A 173 -18.24 -3.51 -9.28
CA VAL A 173 -18.48 -4.77 -9.98
C VAL A 173 -19.42 -4.49 -11.16
N TYR A 174 -18.89 -4.58 -12.38
CA TYR A 174 -19.65 -4.49 -13.63
C TYR A 174 -19.76 -5.84 -14.38
N VAL A 175 -18.99 -6.83 -13.94
CA VAL A 175 -19.02 -8.23 -14.39
C VAL A 175 -19.01 -9.09 -13.12
N PRO A 176 -19.92 -10.06 -12.95
CA PRO A 176 -20.05 -10.81 -11.70
C PRO A 176 -18.76 -11.51 -11.25
N ILE A 177 -18.45 -11.42 -9.95
CA ILE A 177 -17.24 -12.02 -9.37
C ILE A 177 -17.49 -13.47 -8.96
N SER A 178 -16.76 -14.43 -9.54
CA SER A 178 -17.08 -15.88 -9.53
C SER A 178 -17.09 -16.61 -8.17
N ASN A 179 -16.86 -15.92 -7.04
CA ASN A 179 -16.55 -16.56 -5.76
C ASN A 179 -17.55 -16.15 -4.67
N TRP A 180 -18.20 -17.14 -4.05
CA TRP A 180 -19.03 -16.94 -2.84
C TRP A 180 -18.17 -16.58 -1.62
N ILE A 181 -18.56 -15.53 -0.90
CA ILE A 181 -17.85 -14.98 0.26
C ILE A 181 -18.62 -15.34 1.54
N ASN A 182 -17.97 -16.01 2.49
CA ASN A 182 -18.55 -16.30 3.80
C ASN A 182 -18.59 -15.03 4.69
N VAL A 183 -19.73 -14.80 5.36
CA VAL A 183 -19.86 -13.85 6.46
C VAL A 183 -20.36 -14.62 7.67
N ASN A 184 -19.61 -14.55 8.76
CA ASN A 184 -19.99 -15.15 10.04
C ASN A 184 -19.80 -14.19 11.21
N GLY A 185 -20.52 -14.45 12.29
CA GLY A 185 -20.52 -13.66 13.51
C GLY A 185 -21.06 -14.47 14.68
N THR A 186 -20.88 -13.98 15.91
CA THR A 186 -21.31 -14.72 17.10
C THR A 186 -22.19 -13.91 18.04
N ALA A 187 -23.31 -14.49 18.46
CA ALA A 187 -24.26 -13.91 19.39
C ALA A 187 -24.40 -14.77 20.66
N THR A 188 -24.76 -14.16 21.79
CA THR A 188 -25.26 -14.89 22.97
C THR A 188 -26.77 -14.78 22.98
N ALA A 189 -27.48 -15.91 22.96
CA ALA A 189 -28.94 -15.92 22.89
C ALA A 189 -29.55 -15.33 24.18
N ALA A 190 -30.53 -14.43 24.03
CA ALA A 190 -31.22 -13.81 25.16
C ALA A 190 -32.37 -14.68 25.71
N GLY A 191 -32.92 -15.59 24.90
CA GLY A 191 -34.03 -16.47 25.25
C GLY A 191 -33.97 -17.82 24.55
N SER A 192 -35.12 -18.50 24.46
CA SER A 192 -35.28 -19.78 23.73
C SER A 192 -35.49 -19.61 22.22
N THR A 193 -35.67 -18.37 21.76
CA THR A 193 -35.77 -17.95 20.36
C THR A 193 -35.00 -16.64 20.17
N GLY A 194 -34.54 -16.36 18.95
CA GLY A 194 -33.94 -15.08 18.59
C GLY A 194 -34.12 -14.78 17.11
N VAL A 195 -34.02 -13.51 16.69
CA VAL A 195 -34.20 -13.11 15.29
C VAL A 195 -32.86 -12.89 14.62
N PHE A 196 -32.56 -13.67 13.57
CA PHE A 196 -31.43 -13.42 12.69
C PHE A 196 -31.88 -12.60 11.48
N LYS A 197 -31.11 -11.58 11.11
CA LYS A 197 -31.42 -10.67 9.99
C LYS A 197 -30.17 -10.32 9.19
N ILE A 198 -30.25 -10.42 7.87
CA ILE A 198 -29.21 -9.96 6.93
C ILE A 198 -29.75 -8.71 6.24
N VAL A 199 -28.93 -7.65 6.18
CA VAL A 199 -29.25 -6.39 5.50
C VAL A 199 -28.18 -6.08 4.47
N VAL A 200 -28.56 -5.90 3.21
CA VAL A 200 -27.73 -5.20 2.21
C VAL A 200 -28.11 -3.73 2.28
N SER A 201 -27.12 -2.84 2.44
CA SER A 201 -27.34 -1.40 2.60
C SER A 201 -26.37 -0.59 1.75
N CYS A 202 -26.86 0.46 1.10
CA CYS A 202 -26.08 1.37 0.27
C CYS A 202 -26.25 2.84 0.72
N THR A 203 -25.15 3.55 0.93
CA THR A 203 -25.15 4.99 1.24
C THR A 203 -25.55 5.80 0.01
N THR A 204 -24.99 5.51 -1.17
CA THR A 204 -25.49 5.99 -2.48
C THR A 204 -25.18 4.99 -3.60
N GLY A 205 -26.01 4.95 -4.66
CA GLY A 205 -25.78 4.09 -5.83
C GLY A 205 -26.69 2.86 -5.85
N PHE A 206 -26.27 1.83 -6.61
CA PHE A 206 -27.03 0.59 -6.81
C PHE A 206 -26.11 -0.65 -6.66
N ALA A 207 -26.62 -1.69 -6.03
CA ALA A 207 -25.98 -3.00 -5.92
C ALA A 207 -27.01 -4.16 -5.97
N GLU A 208 -26.54 -5.30 -6.49
CA GLU A 208 -27.30 -6.52 -6.72
C GLU A 208 -26.46 -7.74 -6.28
N VAL A 209 -27.02 -8.56 -5.39
CA VAL A 209 -26.25 -9.55 -4.60
C VAL A 209 -27.08 -10.81 -4.37
N TYR A 210 -26.52 -12.00 -4.60
CA TYR A 210 -27.10 -13.26 -4.11
C TYR A 210 -26.62 -13.57 -2.69
N ILE A 211 -27.49 -14.16 -1.86
CA ILE A 211 -27.23 -14.64 -0.50
C ILE A 211 -27.77 -16.07 -0.37
N ASP A 212 -27.02 -16.96 0.28
CA ASP A 212 -27.37 -18.36 0.49
C ASP A 212 -26.72 -18.97 1.76
N ASN A 213 -27.13 -20.19 2.12
CA ASN A 213 -26.58 -21.10 3.13
C ASN A 213 -26.55 -20.52 4.55
N ILE A 214 -27.66 -19.91 4.94
CA ILE A 214 -27.85 -19.29 6.24
C ILE A 214 -27.96 -20.37 7.33
N SER A 215 -27.09 -20.31 8.33
CA SER A 215 -27.06 -21.30 9.41
C SER A 215 -26.65 -20.70 10.77
N VAL A 216 -27.24 -21.21 11.85
CA VAL A 216 -26.96 -20.76 13.23
C VAL A 216 -26.66 -21.96 14.12
N SER A 217 -25.38 -22.18 14.45
CA SER A 217 -24.91 -23.32 15.23
C SER A 217 -24.43 -22.92 16.62
N LYS A 218 -24.45 -23.84 17.59
CA LYS A 218 -23.91 -23.59 18.93
C LYS A 218 -22.38 -23.46 18.86
N ALA A 219 -21.82 -22.39 19.41
CA ALA A 219 -20.39 -22.13 19.33
C ALA A 219 -19.59 -23.11 20.21
N VAL A 220 -18.50 -23.66 19.66
CA VAL A 220 -17.59 -24.57 20.37
C VAL A 220 -16.62 -23.77 21.24
N ALA A 221 -16.37 -24.22 22.47
CA ALA A 221 -15.43 -23.58 23.38
C ALA A 221 -13.99 -24.07 23.13
N THR A 222 -13.13 -23.20 22.61
CA THR A 222 -11.69 -23.45 22.49
C THR A 222 -10.97 -23.17 23.81
N THR A 223 -10.59 -24.22 24.53
CA THR A 223 -9.71 -24.13 25.70
C THR A 223 -8.25 -23.92 25.26
N SER A 224 -7.67 -22.78 25.60
CA SER A 224 -6.26 -22.46 25.35
C SER A 224 -5.35 -23.08 26.41
N SER A 225 -4.44 -23.98 26.00
CA SER A 225 -3.40 -24.54 26.86
C SER A 225 -2.13 -23.70 26.80
N SER A 226 -1.79 -23.01 27.90
CA SER A 226 -0.56 -22.23 28.03
C SER A 226 0.65 -23.11 28.39
N THR A 227 1.60 -23.27 27.47
CA THR A 227 2.83 -24.05 27.71
C THR A 227 3.92 -23.17 28.31
N SER A 228 4.14 -23.26 29.62
CA SER A 228 5.24 -22.58 30.33
C SER A 228 6.57 -23.31 30.14
N SER A 229 7.57 -22.65 29.56
CA SER A 229 8.93 -23.20 29.43
C SER A 229 9.75 -23.00 30.70
N THR A 230 10.33 -24.06 31.25
CA THR A 230 11.40 -24.01 32.27
C THR A 230 12.51 -24.99 31.86
N ALA A 231 13.77 -24.59 32.05
CA ALA A 231 14.89 -25.22 31.36
C ALA A 231 15.72 -26.20 32.22
N SER A 232 16.54 -26.99 31.53
CA SER A 232 17.74 -27.68 32.01
C SER A 232 17.59 -29.01 32.79
N SER A 233 18.05 -30.09 32.17
CA SER A 233 19.08 -30.98 32.74
C SER A 233 19.74 -31.82 31.62
N THR A 234 20.81 -32.56 31.93
CA THR A 234 21.81 -33.04 30.96
C THR A 234 21.88 -34.56 30.78
N ARG A 235 22.51 -34.98 29.66
CA ARG A 235 23.22 -36.27 29.44
C ARG A 235 22.40 -37.58 29.39
N SER A 236 22.31 -38.21 28.21
CA SER A 236 23.28 -39.27 27.79
C SER A 236 22.84 -40.07 26.55
N SER A 237 23.85 -40.60 25.83
CA SER A 237 23.83 -41.67 24.81
C SER A 237 23.04 -42.94 25.23
N THR A 238 22.53 -43.81 24.33
CA THR A 238 23.27 -44.52 23.25
C THR A 238 22.44 -45.05 22.06
N THR A 239 23.15 -45.21 20.95
CA THR A 239 23.01 -46.03 19.74
C THR A 239 22.10 -47.28 19.74
N SER A 240 21.32 -47.46 18.65
CA SER A 240 21.14 -48.69 17.83
C SER A 240 20.24 -48.35 16.63
N SER A 241 20.58 -48.43 15.32
CA SER A 241 21.35 -49.36 14.49
C SER A 241 20.62 -50.65 14.05
N SER A 242 20.00 -50.62 12.87
CA SER A 242 19.93 -51.79 11.96
C SER A 242 19.66 -51.34 10.51
N SER A 243 20.33 -51.97 9.56
CA SER A 243 20.18 -51.70 8.12
C SER A 243 19.65 -52.93 7.40
N ALA A 244 18.98 -52.74 6.27
CA ALA A 244 18.76 -53.77 5.27
C ALA A 244 18.65 -53.13 3.88
N ALA A 245 19.37 -53.69 2.90
CA ALA A 245 19.28 -53.35 1.49
C ALA A 245 19.40 -54.63 0.67
N ALA A 246 18.75 -54.69 -0.49
CA ALA A 246 18.87 -55.79 -1.45
C ALA A 246 18.64 -55.28 -2.88
N SER A 247 19.36 -55.85 -3.86
CA SER A 247 19.42 -55.36 -5.24
C SER A 247 19.50 -56.51 -6.26
N SER A 248 18.91 -56.31 -7.44
CA SER A 248 19.13 -57.11 -8.67
C SER A 248 18.59 -56.29 -9.87
N THR A 249 19.33 -55.70 -10.82
CA THR A 249 20.53 -56.04 -11.64
C THR A 249 20.20 -56.78 -12.95
N SER A 250 20.77 -56.29 -14.07
CA SER A 250 20.93 -56.93 -15.40
C SER A 250 19.69 -57.01 -16.34
N LEU A 251 19.80 -57.08 -17.68
CA LEU A 251 20.98 -57.13 -18.60
C LEU A 251 20.63 -56.52 -20.00
N SER A 252 21.62 -56.39 -20.89
CA SER A 252 21.59 -55.62 -22.14
C SER A 252 21.41 -56.46 -23.43
N THR A 253 21.05 -55.84 -24.56
CA THR A 253 21.36 -56.33 -25.93
C THR A 253 21.51 -55.18 -26.93
N VAL A 254 22.22 -55.40 -28.04
CA VAL A 254 22.53 -54.41 -29.10
C VAL A 254 22.22 -55.00 -30.48
N VAL A 255 21.66 -54.21 -31.41
CA VAL A 255 21.68 -54.45 -32.87
C VAL A 255 21.88 -53.10 -33.60
N THR A 256 22.47 -53.13 -34.80
CA THR A 256 22.98 -51.97 -35.56
C THR A 256 22.24 -51.74 -36.90
N SER A 257 22.73 -50.77 -37.70
CA SER A 257 22.50 -50.60 -39.17
C SER A 257 21.21 -49.84 -39.60
N THR A 258 21.16 -49.06 -40.71
CA THR A 258 22.22 -48.66 -41.68
C THR A 258 21.92 -47.32 -42.41
N THR A 259 22.98 -46.80 -43.04
CA THR A 259 23.15 -45.66 -43.98
C THR A 259 22.18 -45.50 -45.17
N ALA A 260 21.89 -44.23 -45.53
CA ALA A 260 21.99 -43.61 -46.88
C ALA A 260 21.68 -42.09 -46.76
N SER A 261 22.43 -41.11 -47.27
CA SER A 261 22.94 -40.81 -48.63
C SER A 261 21.85 -40.33 -49.61
N SER A 262 22.02 -39.26 -50.41
CA SER A 262 23.05 -38.21 -50.50
C SER A 262 22.65 -37.12 -51.52
N THR A 263 23.47 -36.06 -51.69
CA THR A 263 23.70 -35.26 -52.94
C THR A 263 22.53 -34.43 -53.55
N SER A 264 22.72 -33.30 -54.28
CA SER A 264 23.78 -32.25 -54.36
C SER A 264 23.39 -31.20 -55.44
N LEU A 265 24.25 -30.19 -55.70
CA LEU A 265 24.23 -29.14 -56.76
C LEU A 265 23.45 -27.86 -56.37
N SER A 266 24.02 -26.64 -56.26
CA SER A 266 24.87 -25.81 -57.16
C SER A 266 24.08 -25.21 -58.34
N THR A 267 24.23 -23.98 -58.85
CA THR A 267 25.14 -22.79 -58.71
C THR A 267 24.55 -21.67 -59.61
N ALA A 268 24.81 -20.36 -59.56
CA ALA A 268 25.47 -19.37 -58.66
C ALA A 268 25.23 -17.95 -59.27
N VAL A 269 26.13 -16.96 -59.07
CA VAL A 269 26.22 -15.66 -59.81
C VAL A 269 25.13 -14.62 -59.41
N SER A 270 25.40 -13.54 -58.65
CA SER A 270 26.14 -12.28 -58.98
C SER A 270 25.35 -11.31 -59.88
N SER A 271 25.41 -9.96 -59.77
CA SER A 271 26.07 -9.05 -58.80
C SER A 271 25.65 -7.57 -59.07
N THR A 272 26.08 -6.62 -58.21
CA THR A 272 26.33 -5.16 -58.53
C THR A 272 25.13 -4.26 -58.93
N ALA A 273 25.08 -2.95 -58.65
CA ALA A 273 25.90 -2.03 -57.82
C ALA A 273 25.09 -0.76 -57.43
N ALA A 274 25.67 0.09 -56.57
CA ALA A 274 25.24 1.47 -56.24
C ALA A 274 25.77 2.49 -57.32
N PRO A 275 25.70 3.85 -57.19
CA PRO A 275 25.30 4.69 -56.03
C PRO A 275 24.57 6.05 -56.34
N SER A 276 24.47 6.89 -55.29
CA SER A 276 24.73 8.37 -55.26
C SER A 276 23.63 9.46 -55.38
N THR A 277 23.67 10.37 -54.39
CA THR A 277 23.49 11.85 -54.42
C THR A 277 22.18 12.55 -54.85
N ALA A 278 21.33 12.88 -53.86
CA ALA A 278 21.17 14.20 -53.19
C ALA A 278 20.94 15.55 -53.95
N ALA A 279 20.25 16.47 -53.24
CA ALA A 279 20.14 17.94 -53.41
C ALA A 279 19.22 18.50 -54.56
N SER A 280 18.64 19.71 -54.50
CA SER A 280 18.24 20.65 -53.41
C SER A 280 17.52 21.90 -53.96
N SER A 281 16.70 22.62 -53.17
CA SER A 281 16.46 24.10 -53.18
C SER A 281 15.39 24.46 -52.12
N THR A 282 15.45 25.46 -51.22
CA THR A 282 15.92 26.87 -51.17
C THR A 282 14.93 27.91 -51.73
N ALA A 283 14.81 29.14 -51.20
CA ALA A 283 15.42 29.77 -50.01
C ALA A 283 14.30 30.15 -48.99
N ALA A 284 14.27 31.20 -48.14
CA ALA A 284 15.11 32.36 -47.77
C ALA A 284 14.50 33.00 -46.48
N SER A 285 14.99 34.05 -45.81
CA SER A 285 16.33 34.53 -45.39
C SER A 285 16.20 35.99 -44.89
N SER A 286 16.67 36.33 -43.68
CA SER A 286 17.08 37.70 -43.32
C SER A 286 18.10 37.73 -42.17
N THR A 287 18.93 38.76 -42.17
CA THR A 287 20.11 39.03 -41.32
C THR A 287 19.90 40.36 -40.56
N ALA A 288 20.69 40.83 -39.59
CA ALA A 288 21.81 40.33 -38.76
C ALA A 288 22.07 41.37 -37.64
N GLN A 289 22.88 41.06 -36.61
CA GLN A 289 24.11 41.84 -36.29
C GLN A 289 24.86 41.31 -35.05
N SER A 290 26.15 41.65 -34.94
CA SER A 290 27.06 41.24 -33.86
C SER A 290 28.27 42.18 -33.71
N SER A 291 28.70 42.43 -32.47
CA SER A 291 29.97 43.10 -32.07
C SER A 291 30.10 43.10 -30.54
N ALA A 292 31.26 43.07 -29.88
CA ALA A 292 32.64 42.68 -30.23
C ALA A 292 33.37 42.30 -28.90
N ALA A 293 34.18 41.23 -28.81
CA ALA A 293 35.66 41.21 -28.90
C ALA A 293 36.40 42.26 -28.03
N SER A 294 37.50 42.00 -27.29
CA SER A 294 38.57 40.97 -27.37
C SER A 294 39.07 40.59 -25.92
N SER A 295 40.12 39.81 -25.60
CA SER A 295 41.37 39.45 -26.32
C SER A 295 42.11 38.19 -25.81
N THR A 296 42.98 37.67 -26.68
CA THR A 296 44.14 36.76 -26.52
C THR A 296 45.19 37.18 -25.47
N ALA A 297 46.16 36.37 -24.99
CA ALA A 297 46.42 34.91 -25.03
C ALA A 297 47.61 34.49 -24.12
N ALA A 298 47.82 33.17 -23.93
CA ALA A 298 49.00 32.48 -23.34
C ALA A 298 49.25 32.70 -21.81
N ALA A 299 49.82 31.78 -21.01
CA ALA A 299 50.62 30.57 -21.32
C ALA A 299 50.54 29.46 -20.23
N THR A 300 51.06 28.27 -20.55
CA THR A 300 51.63 27.21 -19.66
C THR A 300 51.05 26.93 -18.26
N SER A 301 50.58 25.70 -18.04
CA SER A 301 51.02 24.85 -16.92
C SER A 301 50.72 23.36 -17.19
N SER A 302 51.35 22.45 -16.45
CA SER A 302 51.41 21.00 -16.74
C SER A 302 50.61 20.14 -15.75
N SER A 303 50.28 18.93 -16.20
CA SER A 303 49.59 17.85 -15.48
C SER A 303 50.13 17.50 -14.07
N GLN A 304 49.21 17.44 -13.09
CA GLN A 304 49.08 16.43 -12.02
C GLN A 304 47.66 16.62 -11.45
N SER A 305 46.70 15.69 -11.48
CA SER A 305 46.63 14.27 -11.11
C SER A 305 46.61 14.01 -9.59
N SER A 306 45.40 13.92 -9.03
CA SER A 306 45.12 13.21 -7.78
C SER A 306 44.04 12.16 -8.06
N ALA A 307 44.42 10.87 -7.97
CA ALA A 307 43.54 9.75 -8.26
C ALA A 307 43.12 9.04 -6.97
N ALA A 308 41.86 8.60 -6.89
CA ALA A 308 41.43 7.67 -5.86
C ALA A 308 41.95 6.27 -6.22
N ALA A 309 42.63 5.62 -5.26
CA ALA A 309 43.15 4.26 -5.43
C ALA A 309 42.30 3.26 -4.64
N ALA A 310 41.83 2.21 -5.33
CA ALA A 310 41.34 1.00 -4.68
C ALA A 310 42.51 0.06 -4.38
N ALA A 311 42.37 -0.81 -3.37
CA ALA A 311 43.29 -1.91 -3.12
C ALA A 311 42.51 -3.15 -2.72
N ALA A 312 42.53 -4.17 -3.59
CA ALA A 312 42.15 -5.55 -3.24
C ALA A 312 43.43 -6.39 -3.12
N ALA A 313 43.38 -7.45 -2.32
CA ALA A 313 44.46 -8.44 -2.23
C ALA A 313 43.89 -9.83 -1.96
N ALA A 314 44.33 -10.84 -2.72
CA ALA A 314 43.92 -12.22 -2.53
C ALA A 314 44.99 -13.19 -3.06
N SER A 315 45.43 -14.14 -2.22
CA SER A 315 45.97 -15.44 -2.64
C SER A 315 46.22 -16.39 -1.45
N SER A 316 45.66 -17.61 -1.56
CA SER A 316 46.11 -18.92 -1.02
C SER A 316 47.19 -18.97 0.09
N SER A 317 47.05 -19.77 1.17
CA SER A 317 46.96 -21.24 1.10
C SER A 317 46.83 -21.96 2.48
N SER A 318 46.52 -23.27 2.44
CA SER A 318 46.81 -24.35 3.43
C SER A 318 46.27 -24.33 4.89
N ALA A 319 45.26 -25.18 5.12
CA ALA A 319 45.26 -26.37 6.01
C ALA A 319 45.28 -26.29 7.57
N GLN A 320 44.22 -26.91 8.15
CA GLN A 320 44.17 -27.85 9.29
C GLN A 320 44.73 -27.52 10.70
N SER A 321 43.87 -27.74 11.71
CA SER A 321 44.16 -28.16 13.11
C SER A 321 44.95 -27.17 14.02
N SER A 322 44.86 -27.19 15.36
CA SER A 322 44.26 -28.15 16.30
C SER A 322 43.76 -27.50 17.61
N ALA A 323 43.08 -28.30 18.43
CA ALA A 323 42.55 -28.01 19.76
C ALA A 323 43.58 -27.68 20.88
N ALA A 324 43.02 -27.30 22.05
CA ALA A 324 43.60 -27.37 23.41
C ALA A 324 44.72 -26.37 23.80
N SER A 325 45.05 -26.09 25.08
CA SER A 325 44.28 -25.94 26.36
C SER A 325 45.26 -25.63 27.54
N SER A 326 45.00 -24.64 28.41
CA SER A 326 45.66 -24.48 29.74
C SER A 326 45.10 -23.25 30.51
N THR A 327 44.32 -23.39 31.60
CA THR A 327 44.75 -23.35 33.03
C THR A 327 45.54 -22.08 33.45
N ALA A 328 44.95 -21.13 34.21
CA ALA A 328 44.86 -21.06 35.69
C ALA A 328 46.09 -20.40 36.36
N GLY A 329 46.02 -19.67 37.49
CA GLY A 329 44.92 -19.27 38.38
C GLY A 329 45.44 -18.42 39.58
N SER A 330 44.69 -18.33 40.70
CA SER A 330 45.01 -17.55 41.93
C SER A 330 44.77 -16.01 41.80
N SER A 331 44.51 -15.21 42.86
CA SER A 331 44.53 -15.44 44.32
C SER A 331 43.38 -14.70 45.08
N THR A 332 43.35 -14.76 46.42
CA THR A 332 42.21 -14.40 47.30
C THR A 332 42.47 -13.32 48.36
N ALA A 333 41.39 -12.77 48.93
CA ALA A 333 41.28 -11.98 50.19
C ALA A 333 41.71 -10.49 50.14
N GLY A 334 41.24 -9.59 51.02
CA GLY A 334 40.40 -9.80 52.23
C GLY A 334 39.65 -8.54 52.71
N SER A 335 39.22 -8.51 53.99
CA SER A 335 38.29 -7.51 54.57
C SER A 335 38.77 -6.96 55.94
N SER A 336 38.44 -5.69 56.25
CA SER A 336 38.34 -5.15 57.64
C SER A 336 37.63 -3.77 57.68
N THR A 337 37.37 -3.21 58.88
CA THR A 337 36.34 -2.18 59.18
C THR A 337 36.79 -1.07 60.16
N ALA A 338 35.93 -0.04 60.33
CA ALA A 338 35.88 1.02 61.39
C ALA A 338 36.71 2.32 61.17
N GLY A 339 36.33 3.50 61.73
CA GLY A 339 35.08 3.87 62.44
C GLY A 339 35.04 5.29 63.11
N SER A 340 33.83 5.68 63.55
CA SER A 340 33.43 6.64 64.64
C SER A 340 33.90 8.12 64.77
N SER A 341 32.93 9.04 64.82
CA SER A 341 32.80 10.24 65.71
C SER A 341 31.37 10.84 65.57
N THR A 342 30.49 10.96 66.59
CA THR A 342 30.33 11.98 67.69
C THR A 342 30.05 13.42 67.19
N ASP A 343 29.08 14.21 67.68
CA ASP A 343 28.23 14.14 68.90
C ASP A 343 26.88 14.96 68.78
N SER A 344 25.99 14.82 69.78
CA SER A 344 24.90 15.69 70.34
C SER A 344 24.21 16.84 69.52
N GLY A 345 22.90 17.15 69.68
CA GLY A 345 21.85 16.49 70.51
C GLY A 345 20.53 17.29 70.72
N GLN A 346 19.46 16.55 71.07
CA GLN A 346 18.24 16.86 71.87
C GLN A 346 17.20 17.97 71.54
N SER A 347 15.92 17.53 71.55
CA SER A 347 14.70 18.19 72.07
C SER A 347 14.02 19.30 71.22
N SER A 348 12.71 19.61 71.36
CA SER A 348 11.62 19.11 72.24
C SER A 348 10.24 19.16 71.52
N ALA A 349 9.14 18.71 72.15
CA ALA A 349 7.82 18.57 71.51
C ALA A 349 6.64 19.18 72.31
N ALA A 350 5.67 19.76 71.59
CA ALA A 350 4.25 19.98 71.95
C ALA A 350 3.50 20.37 70.64
N SER A 351 2.29 19.91 70.28
CA SER A 351 1.04 19.62 71.02
C SER A 351 0.21 20.84 71.41
N SER A 352 -0.76 21.21 70.58
CA SER A 352 -2.03 21.83 70.99
C SER A 352 -3.12 21.67 69.92
N SER A 353 -4.38 21.82 70.33
CA SER A 353 -5.60 21.52 69.55
C SER A 353 -6.57 22.70 69.53
N GLY A 354 -7.43 22.79 68.51
CA GLY A 354 -8.55 23.75 68.49
C GLY A 354 -9.69 23.30 67.58
N GLN A 355 -10.91 23.29 68.10
CA GLN A 355 -12.15 22.98 67.36
C GLN A 355 -13.10 24.18 67.38
N SER A 356 -13.77 24.44 66.26
CA SER A 356 -15.16 24.95 66.19
C SER A 356 -15.65 25.01 64.74
N SER A 357 -16.94 25.23 64.44
CA SER A 357 -18.12 24.36 64.68
C SER A 357 -19.40 25.15 64.34
N ALA A 358 -20.19 24.68 63.36
CA ALA A 358 -21.57 25.11 63.05
C ALA A 358 -21.75 26.60 62.60
N ASP A 359 -22.89 27.06 62.08
CA ASP A 359 -24.19 26.39 61.79
C ASP A 359 -24.84 26.95 60.49
N SER A 360 -26.15 26.71 60.31
CA SER A 360 -26.88 26.55 59.04
C SER A 360 -27.91 27.66 58.69
N SER A 361 -28.74 27.39 57.65
CA SER A 361 -29.96 28.11 57.21
C SER A 361 -29.75 29.37 56.33
N THR A 362 -30.66 29.81 55.45
CA THR A 362 -32.04 29.34 55.09
C THR A 362 -32.30 29.53 53.57
N ALA A 363 -33.38 28.95 53.02
CA ALA A 363 -33.75 29.03 51.59
C ALA A 363 -34.98 29.91 51.29
N SER A 364 -35.17 30.34 50.03
CA SER A 364 -36.48 30.75 49.45
C SER A 364 -36.47 30.85 47.91
N SER A 365 -37.66 30.74 47.32
CA SER A 365 -38.03 30.77 45.87
C SER A 365 -38.08 32.19 45.27
N ALA A 366 -38.33 32.48 43.98
CA ALA A 366 -38.92 31.70 42.86
C ALA A 366 -38.51 32.24 41.44
N THR A 367 -38.93 31.53 40.37
CA THR A 367 -39.26 31.94 38.96
C THR A 367 -38.93 33.38 38.50
N ASP A 368 -38.38 33.65 37.30
CA ASP A 368 -39.01 33.41 35.97
C ASP A 368 -38.08 33.79 34.78
N SER A 369 -38.45 33.39 33.55
CA SER A 369 -38.05 33.92 32.23
C SER A 369 -36.56 33.87 31.80
N GLY A 370 -36.27 33.09 30.74
CA GLY A 370 -34.94 32.98 30.15
C GLY A 370 -34.70 33.89 28.95
N GLN A 371 -33.85 34.92 29.10
CA GLN A 371 -33.14 35.59 28.01
C GLN A 371 -31.66 35.74 28.38
N SER A 372 -30.79 34.92 27.77
CA SER A 372 -29.35 34.93 28.03
C SER A 372 -28.63 36.01 27.21
N THR A 373 -28.62 37.25 27.69
CA THR A 373 -27.66 38.25 27.23
C THR A 373 -26.25 37.90 27.72
N ALA A 374 -25.25 38.02 26.85
CA ALA A 374 -23.87 37.65 27.19
C ALA A 374 -23.24 38.67 28.14
N ALA A 375 -22.98 38.26 29.38
CA ALA A 375 -22.23 39.04 30.36
C ALA A 375 -20.78 38.57 30.43
N SER A 376 -19.84 39.43 30.04
CA SER A 376 -18.40 39.13 29.98
C SER A 376 -17.75 39.20 31.37
N SER A 377 -17.69 38.07 32.07
CA SER A 377 -16.96 37.94 33.35
C SER A 377 -15.44 37.87 33.11
N SER A 378 -14.72 38.95 33.38
CA SER A 378 -13.26 39.02 33.32
C SER A 378 -12.61 38.24 34.48
N ALA A 379 -12.38 36.94 34.30
CA ALA A 379 -11.57 36.15 35.23
C ALA A 379 -10.09 36.57 35.13
N SER A 380 -9.46 36.86 36.26
CA SER A 380 -8.05 37.23 36.33
C SER A 380 -7.15 36.05 36.00
N SER A 381 -6.27 36.20 35.01
CA SER A 381 -5.37 35.14 34.55
C SER A 381 -4.24 34.85 35.54
N SER A 382 -4.43 33.85 36.40
CA SER A 382 -3.30 33.14 36.99
C SER A 382 -2.61 32.32 35.89
N SER A 383 -1.41 32.71 35.50
CA SER A 383 -0.57 31.89 34.62
C SER A 383 -0.19 30.60 35.37
N THR A 384 -0.88 29.51 35.06
CA THR A 384 -0.54 28.18 35.58
C THR A 384 0.83 27.80 35.03
N SER A 385 1.86 27.93 35.86
CA SER A 385 3.21 27.46 35.55
C SER A 385 3.15 26.00 35.14
N ASN A 386 3.69 25.68 33.96
CA ASN A 386 3.77 24.31 33.48
C ASN A 386 4.47 23.41 34.52
N PRO A 387 4.18 22.10 34.58
CA PRO A 387 4.87 21.21 35.50
C PRO A 387 6.36 21.14 35.14
N ASN A 388 7.23 21.68 36.00
CA ASN A 388 8.68 21.74 35.73
C ASN A 388 9.24 20.32 35.45
N ASN A 389 9.82 20.12 34.27
CA ASN A 389 10.23 18.80 33.75
C ASN A 389 9.07 17.80 33.55
N ALA A 390 7.92 18.26 33.05
CA ALA A 390 6.88 17.39 32.51
C ALA A 390 7.45 16.41 31.46
N VAL A 391 6.88 15.21 31.42
CA VAL A 391 7.12 14.21 30.39
C VAL A 391 5.78 13.83 29.76
N VAL A 392 5.70 13.90 28.44
CA VAL A 392 4.47 13.69 27.67
C VAL A 392 4.71 12.60 26.64
N ASP A 393 3.96 11.50 26.73
CA ASP A 393 4.05 10.38 25.81
C ASP A 393 3.49 10.80 24.44
N SER A 394 4.17 10.49 23.33
CA SER A 394 3.92 11.13 22.02
C SER A 394 2.72 10.58 21.25
N THR A 395 1.99 9.62 21.82
CA THR A 395 0.82 8.97 21.21
C THR A 395 -0.24 10.01 20.83
N ILE A 396 -0.80 9.92 19.64
CA ILE A 396 -1.87 10.81 19.19
C ILE A 396 -3.23 10.24 19.59
N LEU A 397 -4.04 11.01 20.31
CA LEU A 397 -5.44 10.66 20.59
C LEU A 397 -6.33 11.08 19.41
N VAL A 398 -6.94 10.13 18.72
CA VAL A 398 -7.85 10.38 17.59
C VAL A 398 -9.29 10.14 18.04
N ILE A 399 -10.11 11.18 18.01
CA ILE A 399 -11.50 11.15 18.47
C ILE A 399 -12.44 11.30 17.26
N ALA A 400 -13.34 10.33 17.08
CA ALA A 400 -14.28 10.28 15.96
C ALA A 400 -15.61 9.63 16.34
N SER A 401 -16.62 9.80 15.48
CA SER A 401 -17.96 9.20 15.62
C SER A 401 -18.05 7.74 15.15
N SER A 402 -17.07 7.25 14.37
CA SER A 402 -17.01 5.87 13.87
C SER A 402 -15.58 5.42 13.54
N SER A 403 -15.40 4.09 13.38
CA SER A 403 -14.15 3.47 12.91
C SER A 403 -13.69 4.01 11.56
N ASP A 404 -14.63 4.24 10.66
CA ASP A 404 -14.36 4.56 9.25
C ASP A 404 -13.80 5.99 9.19
N ILE A 405 -14.42 6.93 9.93
CA ILE A 405 -14.00 8.33 10.09
C ILE A 405 -12.67 8.43 10.87
N ALA A 406 -12.45 7.56 11.86
CA ALA A 406 -11.14 7.44 12.51
C ALA A 406 -10.06 6.91 11.54
N GLY A 407 -10.44 6.09 10.56
CA GLY A 407 -9.57 5.62 9.49
C GLY A 407 -9.03 6.78 8.64
N ASP A 408 -9.91 7.66 8.14
CA ASP A 408 -9.48 8.81 7.34
C ASP A 408 -8.59 9.80 8.15
N ALA A 409 -8.73 9.86 9.47
CA ALA A 409 -7.81 10.61 10.35
C ALA A 409 -6.43 9.93 10.53
N THR A 410 -6.37 8.60 10.51
CA THR A 410 -5.19 7.81 10.92
C THR A 410 -4.33 7.34 9.76
N LEU A 411 -4.83 7.32 8.51
CA LEU A 411 -4.05 6.92 7.33
C LEU A 411 -2.73 7.69 7.19
N GLY A 412 -2.73 9.00 7.44
CA GLY A 412 -1.52 9.83 7.45
C GLY A 412 -0.54 9.44 8.55
N LEU A 413 -1.02 9.30 9.79
CA LEU A 413 -0.19 8.85 10.94
C LEU A 413 0.43 7.48 10.67
N LEU A 414 -0.36 6.56 10.10
CA LEU A 414 0.07 5.21 9.73
C LEU A 414 1.14 5.22 8.62
N GLY A 415 1.10 6.18 7.68
CA GLY A 415 2.14 6.38 6.67
C GLY A 415 3.48 6.79 7.27
N TYR A 416 3.48 7.75 8.20
CA TYR A 416 4.70 8.16 8.94
C TYR A 416 5.20 7.09 9.93
N GLY A 417 4.30 6.24 10.44
CA GLY A 417 4.58 5.31 11.54
C GLY A 417 4.41 5.94 12.94
N ILE A 418 3.58 6.98 13.06
CA ILE A 418 3.33 7.68 14.33
C ILE A 418 2.30 6.89 15.16
N PRO A 419 2.60 6.51 16.43
CA PRO A 419 1.65 5.82 17.30
C PRO A 419 0.41 6.65 17.60
N TYR A 420 -0.76 6.02 17.58
CA TYR A 420 -2.04 6.65 17.91
C TYR A 420 -2.96 5.72 18.71
N GLN A 421 -3.93 6.31 19.41
CA GLN A 421 -5.03 5.63 20.05
C GLN A 421 -6.34 6.25 19.56
N THR A 422 -7.30 5.41 19.15
CA THR A 422 -8.62 5.85 18.73
C THR A 422 -9.62 5.83 19.90
N LEU A 423 -10.45 6.87 20.00
CA LEU A 423 -11.66 6.92 20.81
C LEU A 423 -12.87 7.07 19.89
N ILE A 424 -13.80 6.11 19.94
CA ILE A 424 -15.07 6.19 19.22
C ILE A 424 -16.15 6.72 20.17
N VAL A 425 -16.64 7.92 19.88
CA VAL A 425 -17.63 8.65 20.67
C VAL A 425 -18.99 8.48 20.00
N SER A 426 -19.87 7.67 20.60
CA SER A 426 -21.24 7.45 20.10
C SER A 426 -22.15 8.67 20.35
N GLN A 427 -23.35 8.70 19.76
CA GLN A 427 -24.36 9.73 20.10
C GLN A 427 -24.78 9.67 21.57
N SER A 428 -24.73 8.49 22.20
CA SER A 428 -24.90 8.30 23.65
C SER A 428 -23.65 8.69 24.48
N GLY A 429 -22.64 9.27 23.86
CA GLY A 429 -21.35 9.60 24.47
C GLY A 429 -20.42 8.41 24.67
N VAL A 430 -19.33 8.67 25.38
CA VAL A 430 -18.35 7.71 25.94
C VAL A 430 -17.49 8.47 26.96
N ASP A 431 -16.86 7.78 27.90
CA ASP A 431 -15.83 8.40 28.76
C ASP A 431 -14.53 8.68 27.98
N LEU A 432 -13.84 9.77 28.32
CA LEU A 432 -12.50 10.03 27.81
C LEU A 432 -11.48 9.02 28.39
N PRO A 433 -10.47 8.60 27.61
CA PRO A 433 -9.35 7.87 28.17
C PRO A 433 -8.59 8.75 29.18
N LYS A 434 -7.89 8.13 30.12
CA LYS A 434 -7.07 8.84 31.11
C LYS A 434 -6.01 9.70 30.40
N LEU A 435 -6.22 11.02 30.36
CA LEU A 435 -5.38 11.95 29.59
C LEU A 435 -3.97 12.10 30.18
N ASN A 436 -3.85 12.06 31.51
CA ASN A 436 -2.59 12.18 32.24
C ASN A 436 -2.50 11.17 33.39
N SER A 437 -1.30 10.66 33.66
CA SER A 437 -1.05 9.69 34.72
C SER A 437 -0.63 10.30 36.06
N SER A 438 -0.10 11.52 36.05
CA SER A 438 0.16 12.38 37.22
C SER A 438 0.06 13.86 36.79
N SER A 439 0.33 14.80 37.70
CA SER A 439 0.49 16.22 37.35
C SER A 439 1.71 16.52 36.46
N THR A 440 2.64 15.57 36.28
CA THR A 440 3.87 15.72 35.47
C THR A 440 3.97 14.71 34.32
N ARG A 441 2.99 13.82 34.15
CA ARG A 441 2.96 12.77 33.12
C ARG A 441 1.71 12.84 32.27
N GLY A 442 1.82 13.38 31.06
CA GLY A 442 0.76 13.35 30.04
C GLY A 442 0.85 12.09 29.18
N ASN A 443 -0.28 11.49 28.83
CA ASN A 443 -0.34 10.21 28.11
C ASN A 443 -0.49 10.38 26.57
N PHE A 444 -0.73 11.60 26.09
CA PHE A 444 -0.95 11.91 24.68
C PHE A 444 -0.22 13.18 24.23
N GLY A 445 0.49 13.12 23.10
CA GLY A 445 1.32 14.21 22.57
C GLY A 445 0.59 15.15 21.62
N GLY A 446 -0.57 14.73 21.13
CA GLY A 446 -1.45 15.48 20.25
C GLY A 446 -2.86 14.89 20.25
N ILE A 447 -3.85 15.68 19.85
CA ILE A 447 -5.24 15.25 19.74
C ILE A 447 -5.72 15.57 18.32
N ILE A 448 -6.36 14.64 17.62
CA ILE A 448 -7.11 14.90 16.38
C ILE A 448 -8.59 14.65 16.65
N ILE A 449 -9.46 15.55 16.18
CA ILE A 449 -10.91 15.41 16.28
C ILE A 449 -11.54 15.57 14.89
N MET A 450 -12.41 14.62 14.54
CA MET A 450 -13.16 14.60 13.28
C MET A 450 -14.60 15.08 13.49
N ASP A 451 -15.11 15.87 12.54
CA ASP A 451 -16.54 16.24 12.39
C ASP A 451 -17.18 16.89 13.64
N SER A 452 -16.39 17.53 14.51
CA SER A 452 -16.80 17.93 15.88
C SER A 452 -17.36 16.80 16.78
N ILE A 453 -17.29 15.54 16.34
CA ILE A 453 -18.19 14.44 16.73
C ILE A 453 -19.67 14.91 16.80
N ALA A 454 -20.14 15.64 15.79
CA ALA A 454 -21.47 16.24 15.80
C ALA A 454 -22.58 15.21 15.49
N TYR A 455 -23.68 15.28 16.24
CA TYR A 455 -24.90 14.51 16.03
C TYR A 455 -26.13 15.42 16.14
N GLU A 456 -27.21 15.05 15.44
CA GLU A 456 -28.52 15.70 15.57
C GLU A 456 -29.28 15.15 16.78
N PHE A 457 -29.44 15.98 17.81
CA PHE A 457 -30.29 15.71 18.97
C PHE A 457 -31.64 16.43 18.82
N SER A 458 -32.60 16.15 19.69
CA SER A 458 -33.91 16.84 19.71
C SER A 458 -33.81 18.35 19.98
N THR A 459 -32.67 18.83 20.47
CA THR A 459 -32.32 20.25 20.67
C THR A 459 -31.50 20.84 19.52
N GLY A 460 -31.29 20.11 18.42
CA GLY A 460 -30.41 20.48 17.31
C GLY A 460 -29.05 19.78 17.36
N TRP A 461 -28.12 20.25 16.53
CA TRP A 461 -26.78 19.67 16.38
C TRP A 461 -25.86 20.00 17.55
N ALA A 462 -25.30 18.97 18.19
CA ALA A 462 -24.35 19.09 19.29
C ALA A 462 -23.26 18.00 19.21
N SER A 463 -22.18 18.14 19.99
CA SER A 463 -21.11 17.14 20.05
C SER A 463 -21.53 15.94 20.89
N GLY A 464 -21.04 14.73 20.57
CA GLY A 464 -21.15 13.55 21.41
C GLY A 464 -20.31 13.59 22.70
N LEU A 465 -19.42 14.57 22.86
CA LEU A 465 -18.71 14.86 24.11
C LEU A 465 -19.40 15.98 24.90
N THR A 466 -19.45 15.84 26.23
CA THR A 466 -20.03 16.86 27.13
C THR A 466 -19.13 18.09 27.28
N ASP A 467 -19.68 19.21 27.75
CA ASP A 467 -18.88 20.43 28.01
C ASP A 467 -17.80 20.23 29.09
N ASP A 468 -18.01 19.34 30.06
CA ASP A 468 -16.98 18.92 31.03
C ASP A 468 -15.85 18.13 30.36
N GLN A 469 -16.18 17.25 29.40
CA GLN A 469 -15.18 16.51 28.62
C GLN A 469 -14.40 17.44 27.68
N TRP A 470 -15.07 18.40 27.05
CA TRP A 470 -14.40 19.46 26.28
C TRP A 470 -13.47 20.29 27.17
N THR A 471 -13.93 20.69 28.36
CA THR A 471 -13.11 21.38 29.36
C THR A 471 -11.89 20.54 29.77
N ALA A 472 -12.06 19.24 30.03
CA ALA A 472 -10.97 18.33 30.38
C ALA A 472 -9.90 18.23 29.27
N LEU A 473 -10.32 18.16 28.00
CA LEU A 473 -9.40 18.20 26.85
C LEU A 473 -8.65 19.55 26.79
N TYR A 474 -9.35 20.68 26.95
CA TYR A 474 -8.75 22.01 26.93
C TYR A 474 -7.80 22.27 28.11
N THR A 475 -8.11 21.78 29.31
CA THR A 475 -7.21 21.82 30.47
C THR A 475 -5.99 20.92 30.26
N TYR A 476 -6.15 19.76 29.62
CA TYR A 476 -5.02 18.91 29.26
C TYR A 476 -4.08 19.60 28.26
N GLN A 477 -4.62 20.30 27.26
CA GLN A 477 -3.82 21.10 26.33
C GLN A 477 -2.93 22.12 27.05
N THR A 478 -3.46 22.92 27.97
CA THR A 478 -2.70 23.96 28.68
C THR A 478 -1.80 23.42 29.79
N SER A 479 -2.14 22.28 30.39
CA SER A 479 -1.34 21.66 31.46
C SER A 479 -0.10 20.91 30.94
N PHE A 480 -0.07 20.56 29.65
CA PHE A 480 0.98 19.77 29.01
C PHE A 480 1.44 20.31 27.64
N ASN A 481 1.06 21.53 27.26
CA ASN A 481 1.36 22.17 25.97
C ASN A 481 0.97 21.32 24.73
N VAL A 482 -0.10 20.53 24.84
CA VAL A 482 -0.54 19.59 23.79
C VAL A 482 -1.39 20.29 22.74
N ARG A 483 -1.06 20.08 21.47
CA ARG A 483 -1.73 20.64 20.30
C ARG A 483 -2.95 19.82 19.89
N MET A 484 -4.02 20.49 19.47
CA MET A 484 -5.26 19.85 18.99
C MET A 484 -5.50 20.17 17.50
N VAL A 485 -5.81 19.15 16.70
CA VAL A 485 -6.25 19.27 15.31
C VAL A 485 -7.76 19.02 15.24
N ARG A 486 -8.45 19.81 14.42
CA ARG A 486 -9.88 19.76 14.18
C ARG A 486 -10.11 19.63 12.67
N ILE A 487 -10.80 18.60 12.22
CA ILE A 487 -10.96 18.28 10.79
C ILE A 487 -12.45 18.21 10.45
N ASN A 488 -12.81 18.73 9.26
CA ASN A 488 -14.19 18.84 8.78
C ASN A 488 -15.12 19.59 9.76
N GLU A 489 -14.64 20.72 10.29
CA GLU A 489 -15.42 21.57 11.19
C GLU A 489 -16.34 22.53 10.44
N TYR A 490 -17.48 22.87 11.05
CA TYR A 490 -18.32 23.97 10.59
C TYR A 490 -17.78 25.32 11.13
N PRO A 491 -17.51 26.33 10.28
CA PRO A 491 -16.97 27.62 10.72
C PRO A 491 -17.85 28.34 11.74
N GLY A 492 -17.23 28.97 12.75
CA GLY A 492 -17.96 29.61 13.83
C GLY A 492 -17.06 30.13 14.95
N ALA A 493 -17.68 30.71 15.98
CA ALA A 493 -16.99 31.42 17.06
C ALA A 493 -15.95 30.57 17.83
N LYS A 494 -16.16 29.24 17.95
CA LYS A 494 -15.17 28.29 18.54
C LYS A 494 -13.83 28.23 17.78
N PHE A 495 -13.80 28.75 16.55
CA PHE A 495 -12.66 28.78 15.64
C PHE A 495 -12.29 30.21 15.21
N GLY A 496 -12.87 31.25 15.83
CA GLY A 496 -12.65 32.65 15.48
C GLY A 496 -13.13 33.04 14.07
N THR A 497 -14.11 32.30 13.53
CA THR A 497 -14.61 32.47 12.15
C THR A 497 -16.13 32.61 12.07
N THR A 498 -16.60 32.96 10.88
CA THR A 498 -17.99 32.84 10.42
C THR A 498 -18.02 32.23 9.02
N VAL A 499 -19.15 31.65 8.60
CA VAL A 499 -19.36 31.19 7.22
C VAL A 499 -19.55 32.36 6.24
N VAL A 500 -19.19 32.14 4.98
CA VAL A 500 -19.45 33.04 3.84
C VAL A 500 -20.82 32.78 3.22
N GLY A 501 -21.29 31.53 3.23
CA GLY A 501 -22.53 31.10 2.61
C GLY A 501 -22.85 29.64 2.93
N ALA A 502 -23.59 28.97 2.06
CA ALA A 502 -23.76 27.51 2.11
C ALA A 502 -22.42 26.79 1.84
N GLY A 503 -22.35 25.49 2.15
CA GLY A 503 -21.17 24.67 1.82
C GLY A 503 -21.04 24.39 0.32
N CYS A 504 -19.85 23.95 -0.07
CA CYS A 504 -19.44 23.63 -1.44
C CYS A 504 -18.84 22.21 -1.48
N CYS A 505 -18.80 21.51 -2.60
CA CYS A 505 -19.46 21.80 -3.88
C CYS A 505 -20.35 20.61 -4.26
N ASP A 506 -21.47 20.86 -4.92
CA ASP A 506 -22.48 19.85 -5.25
C ASP A 506 -22.08 18.87 -6.38
N GLY A 507 -20.82 18.94 -6.82
CA GLY A 507 -20.27 18.18 -7.93
C GLY A 507 -20.46 18.82 -9.30
N THR A 508 -21.14 19.97 -9.41
CA THR A 508 -21.30 20.68 -10.70
C THR A 508 -20.15 21.63 -11.04
N PHE A 509 -19.33 22.00 -10.06
CA PHE A 509 -18.09 22.76 -10.20
C PHE A 509 -17.08 22.40 -9.10
N ASP A 510 -15.83 22.83 -9.26
CA ASP A 510 -14.73 22.65 -8.31
C ASP A 510 -14.34 23.99 -7.66
N GLN A 511 -13.76 23.94 -6.47
CA GLN A 511 -13.12 25.07 -5.81
C GLN A 511 -11.71 24.64 -5.40
N THR A 512 -10.67 25.36 -5.81
CA THR A 512 -9.31 24.98 -5.42
C THR A 512 -9.03 25.30 -3.94
N VAL A 513 -8.12 24.57 -3.31
CA VAL A 513 -7.58 24.86 -1.97
C VAL A 513 -6.06 25.00 -2.02
N SER A 514 -5.49 25.96 -1.29
CA SER A 514 -4.04 26.14 -1.18
C SER A 514 -3.61 26.67 0.18
N PHE A 515 -2.38 26.35 0.61
CA PHE A 515 -1.74 26.98 1.77
C PHE A 515 -1.41 28.45 1.47
N THR A 516 -1.85 29.37 2.32
CA THR A 516 -1.41 30.76 2.32
C THR A 516 -0.23 31.01 3.23
N ASP A 517 -0.07 30.20 4.28
CA ASP A 517 1.09 30.22 5.16
C ASP A 517 1.45 28.79 5.61
N THR A 518 2.74 28.52 5.80
CA THR A 518 3.31 27.26 6.29
C THR A 518 4.36 27.46 7.39
N SER A 519 4.51 28.69 7.91
CA SER A 519 5.53 29.06 8.91
C SER A 519 5.46 28.27 10.22
N ASP A 520 4.28 27.76 10.56
CA ASP A 520 4.01 27.07 11.84
C ASP A 520 4.30 25.56 11.75
N PHE A 521 4.58 25.06 10.55
CA PHE A 521 4.89 23.66 10.23
C PHE A 521 5.94 23.55 9.10
N PRO A 522 7.08 24.26 9.18
CA PRO A 522 8.01 24.39 8.06
C PRO A 522 8.64 23.05 7.66
N THR A 523 8.85 22.15 8.64
CA THR A 523 9.37 20.79 8.43
C THR A 523 8.46 19.91 7.56
N ALA A 524 7.21 20.30 7.34
CA ALA A 524 6.32 19.64 6.40
C ALA A 524 6.82 19.79 4.94
N ASN A 525 7.67 20.77 4.64
CA ASN A 525 8.24 21.03 3.31
C ASN A 525 7.17 21.20 2.20
N LEU A 526 6.04 21.82 2.55
CA LEU A 526 4.90 22.10 1.67
C LEU A 526 4.98 23.51 1.07
N LYS A 527 4.48 23.68 -0.17
CA LYS A 527 4.52 24.94 -0.90
C LYS A 527 3.26 25.78 -0.72
N THR A 528 3.43 27.03 -0.32
CA THR A 528 2.34 28.02 -0.34
C THR A 528 1.91 28.31 -1.78
N LYS A 529 0.63 28.70 -1.96
CA LYS A 529 -0.02 29.02 -3.24
C LYS A 529 -0.09 27.86 -4.25
N ALA A 530 0.38 26.66 -3.91
CA ALA A 530 0.15 25.46 -4.70
C ALA A 530 -1.31 24.99 -4.51
N GLU A 531 -2.14 25.24 -5.52
CA GLU A 531 -3.57 24.89 -5.52
C GLU A 531 -3.81 23.43 -5.88
N VAL A 532 -4.78 22.78 -5.22
CA VAL A 532 -5.31 21.46 -5.54
C VAL A 532 -6.84 21.49 -5.57
N SER A 533 -7.46 20.56 -6.31
CA SER A 533 -8.91 20.40 -6.40
C SER A 533 -9.55 20.06 -5.05
N THR A 534 -10.81 20.44 -4.81
CA THR A 534 -11.62 19.92 -3.70
C THR A 534 -12.76 19.02 -4.17
N ALA A 535 -12.82 18.68 -5.45
CA ALA A 535 -13.88 17.86 -6.02
C ALA A 535 -14.15 16.57 -5.21
N GLY A 536 -15.39 16.41 -4.76
CA GLY A 536 -15.84 15.30 -3.90
C GLY A 536 -15.61 15.49 -2.39
N LEU A 537 -14.84 16.50 -1.96
CA LEU A 537 -14.70 16.89 -0.55
C LEU A 537 -15.65 18.04 -0.23
N TRP A 538 -16.69 17.77 0.56
CA TRP A 538 -17.56 18.83 1.07
C TRP A 538 -16.77 19.79 1.98
N HIS A 539 -17.04 21.08 1.89
CA HIS A 539 -16.34 22.12 2.65
C HIS A 539 -17.22 23.36 2.86
N VAL A 540 -16.85 24.23 3.80
CA VAL A 540 -17.61 25.44 4.13
C VAL A 540 -16.70 26.67 4.15
N PRO A 541 -16.70 27.47 3.05
CA PRO A 541 -16.01 28.75 2.97
C PRO A 541 -16.22 29.68 4.17
N ALA A 542 -15.13 30.16 4.76
CA ALA A 542 -15.14 30.95 6.01
C ALA A 542 -14.46 32.33 5.90
N ILE A 543 -14.69 33.18 6.90
CA ILE A 543 -14.01 34.46 7.17
C ILE A 543 -13.56 34.49 8.63
N ILE A 544 -12.34 34.97 8.91
CA ILE A 544 -11.87 35.23 10.29
C ILE A 544 -12.54 36.50 10.84
N THR A 545 -13.22 36.35 11.98
CA THR A 545 -13.86 37.45 12.72
C THR A 545 -12.99 37.97 13.85
N ASP A 546 -12.15 37.13 14.46
CA ASP A 546 -11.18 37.54 15.50
C ASP A 546 -9.73 37.26 15.09
N LYS A 547 -9.06 38.30 14.59
CA LYS A 547 -7.63 38.26 14.20
C LYS A 547 -6.66 38.34 15.38
N SER A 548 -7.13 38.53 16.62
CA SER A 548 -6.25 38.52 17.81
C SER A 548 -5.92 37.11 18.28
N THR A 549 -6.84 36.16 18.08
CA THR A 549 -6.65 34.74 18.41
C THR A 549 -6.45 33.83 17.19
N THR A 550 -6.76 34.29 15.97
CA THR A 550 -6.91 33.41 14.80
C THR A 550 -6.08 33.85 13.58
N LYS A 551 -5.28 32.92 13.06
CA LYS A 551 -4.40 33.07 11.89
C LYS A 551 -4.92 32.21 10.73
N GLN A 552 -4.97 32.76 9.52
CA GLN A 552 -5.26 31.99 8.29
C GLN A 552 -4.00 31.23 7.84
N ILE A 553 -4.14 29.93 7.55
CA ILE A 553 -3.08 29.09 6.98
C ILE A 553 -3.41 28.57 5.58
N ALA A 554 -4.69 28.44 5.24
CA ALA A 554 -5.14 27.94 3.94
C ALA A 554 -6.39 28.67 3.46
N LYS A 555 -6.54 28.78 2.14
CA LYS A 555 -7.68 29.41 1.47
C LYS A 555 -8.35 28.46 0.47
N PHE A 556 -9.63 28.70 0.23
CA PHE A 556 -10.30 28.30 -1.00
C PHE A 556 -10.17 29.40 -2.06
N GLY A 557 -9.98 28.99 -3.32
CA GLY A 557 -9.92 29.87 -4.49
C GLY A 557 -11.28 30.44 -4.88
N ILE A 558 -11.29 31.28 -5.92
CA ILE A 558 -12.52 31.87 -6.49
C ILE A 558 -13.19 30.85 -7.42
N THR A 559 -14.51 30.67 -7.30
CA THR A 559 -15.29 29.80 -8.19
C THR A 559 -16.76 30.25 -8.31
N THR A 560 -17.59 29.50 -9.02
CA THR A 560 -19.04 29.74 -9.11
C THR A 560 -19.68 29.80 -7.72
N GLY A 561 -20.46 30.83 -7.43
CA GLY A 561 -21.05 31.07 -6.11
C GLY A 561 -20.11 31.70 -5.08
N PHE A 562 -18.78 31.58 -5.25
CA PHE A 562 -17.77 32.12 -4.34
C PHE A 562 -16.81 33.09 -5.06
N PRO A 563 -17.25 34.35 -5.30
CA PRO A 563 -16.54 35.33 -6.13
C PRO A 563 -15.29 35.95 -5.46
N VAL A 564 -14.97 35.54 -4.23
CA VAL A 564 -13.82 36.02 -3.45
C VAL A 564 -13.11 34.83 -2.79
N GLU A 565 -11.80 34.97 -2.58
CA GLU A 565 -11.03 34.00 -1.78
C GLU A 565 -11.59 33.93 -0.36
N SER A 566 -11.61 32.73 0.22
CA SER A 566 -12.18 32.48 1.54
C SER A 566 -11.30 31.53 2.35
N VAL A 567 -11.49 31.47 3.66
CA VAL A 567 -10.65 30.69 4.58
C VAL A 567 -11.04 29.21 4.51
N ALA A 568 -10.04 28.35 4.28
CA ALA A 568 -10.16 26.89 4.27
C ALA A 568 -9.62 26.23 5.55
N GLY A 569 -8.66 26.90 6.21
CA GLY A 569 -8.12 26.44 7.48
C GLY A 569 -7.43 27.55 8.27
N VAL A 570 -7.44 27.40 9.59
CA VAL A 570 -6.88 28.36 10.55
C VAL A 570 -6.03 27.67 11.62
N ILE A 571 -5.15 28.44 12.26
CA ILE A 571 -4.62 28.11 13.58
C ILE A 571 -5.18 29.14 14.56
N ASN A 572 -5.71 28.67 15.69
CA ASN A 572 -6.08 29.53 16.82
C ASN A 572 -5.03 29.39 17.94
N ASN A 573 -4.75 30.49 18.63
CA ASN A 573 -4.09 30.51 19.93
C ASN A 573 -5.00 31.23 20.94
N PHE A 574 -5.57 30.47 21.87
CA PHE A 574 -6.40 30.98 22.95
C PHE A 574 -5.60 30.98 24.26
N ASN A 575 -4.76 32.00 24.45
CA ASN A 575 -3.92 32.20 25.63
C ASN A 575 -3.04 30.97 25.96
N GLY A 576 -2.35 30.43 24.96
CA GLY A 576 -1.50 29.24 25.06
C GLY A 576 -2.20 27.92 24.71
N ARG A 577 -3.54 27.90 24.61
CA ARG A 577 -4.28 26.76 24.05
C ARG A 577 -4.31 26.84 22.53
N GLU A 578 -3.53 26.00 21.88
CA GLU A 578 -3.37 25.98 20.42
C GLU A 578 -4.31 24.97 19.73
N GLN A 579 -4.95 25.35 18.63
CA GLN A 579 -5.63 24.38 17.75
C GLN A 579 -5.47 24.71 16.25
N PHE A 580 -5.39 23.68 15.41
CA PHE A 580 -5.35 23.74 13.95
C PHE A 580 -6.69 23.23 13.41
N VAL A 581 -7.34 23.98 12.52
CA VAL A 581 -8.72 23.71 12.08
C VAL A 581 -8.82 23.66 10.56
N TRP A 582 -9.50 22.64 10.03
CA TRP A 582 -9.91 22.51 8.63
C TRP A 582 -11.42 22.63 8.47
N PHE A 583 -11.87 23.47 7.53
CA PHE A 583 -13.27 23.63 7.15
C PHE A 583 -13.63 22.81 5.89
N ILE A 584 -13.00 21.63 5.76
CA ILE A 584 -13.11 20.71 4.62
C ILE A 584 -13.11 19.25 5.09
N GLY A 585 -13.94 18.44 4.44
CA GLY A 585 -14.04 16.99 4.60
C GLY A 585 -12.77 16.26 4.24
N TRP A 586 -12.64 15.04 4.75
CA TRP A 586 -11.38 14.29 4.73
C TRP A 586 -11.59 12.88 4.22
N ALA A 587 -10.84 12.48 3.19
CA ALA A 587 -10.83 11.11 2.71
C ALA A 587 -9.49 10.73 2.04
N PRO A 588 -8.38 10.55 2.80
CA PRO A 588 -7.09 10.13 2.23
C PRO A 588 -7.14 8.76 1.53
N SER A 589 -8.16 7.96 1.81
CA SER A 589 -8.46 6.70 1.12
C SER A 589 -8.61 6.85 -0.40
N TRP A 590 -9.12 7.99 -0.89
CA TRP A 590 -9.24 8.25 -2.33
C TRP A 590 -8.72 9.62 -2.80
N SER A 591 -8.69 10.64 -1.94
CA SER A 591 -8.36 12.03 -2.31
C SER A 591 -6.86 12.35 -2.25
N LEU A 592 -6.32 12.87 -3.36
CA LEU A 592 -4.98 13.51 -3.40
C LEU A 592 -4.91 14.68 -2.41
N THR A 593 -5.97 15.50 -2.35
CA THR A 593 -6.03 16.71 -1.54
C THR A 593 -6.01 16.40 -0.05
N SER A 594 -6.79 15.43 0.44
CA SER A 594 -6.70 15.04 1.86
C SER A 594 -5.31 14.49 2.22
N ASN A 595 -4.66 13.76 1.29
CA ASN A 595 -3.27 13.35 1.50
C ASN A 595 -2.31 14.55 1.51
N TYR A 596 -2.41 15.50 0.58
CA TYR A 596 -1.55 16.70 0.56
C TYR A 596 -1.69 17.54 1.86
N LEU A 597 -2.91 17.76 2.32
CA LEU A 597 -3.18 18.64 3.44
C LEU A 597 -2.85 18.02 4.82
N GLN A 598 -2.76 16.68 4.94
CA GLN A 598 -2.49 16.02 6.23
C GLN A 598 -1.10 16.34 6.80
N HIS A 599 -0.09 16.49 5.93
CA HIS A 599 1.29 16.72 6.34
C HIS A 599 1.46 18.03 7.14
N ALA A 600 0.63 19.05 6.85
CA ALA A 600 0.64 20.30 7.60
C ALA A 600 0.24 20.11 9.06
N HIS A 601 -0.92 19.49 9.31
CA HIS A 601 -1.44 19.33 10.66
C HIS A 601 -0.63 18.29 11.46
N ILE A 602 -0.11 17.24 10.80
CA ILE A 602 0.77 16.22 11.43
C ILE A 602 2.07 16.87 11.92
N HIS A 603 2.78 17.61 11.06
CA HIS A 603 4.02 18.29 11.44
C HIS A 603 3.78 19.41 12.46
N TRP A 604 2.67 20.15 12.34
CA TRP A 604 2.30 21.18 13.31
C TRP A 604 2.05 20.59 14.70
N MET A 605 1.21 19.57 14.80
CA MET A 605 0.81 18.93 16.06
C MET A 605 2.00 18.30 16.79
N THR A 606 2.86 17.59 16.05
CA THR A 606 4.09 16.97 16.57
C THR A 606 5.25 17.95 16.76
N ARG A 607 5.12 19.21 16.34
CA ARG A 607 6.21 20.20 16.26
C ARG A 607 7.44 19.70 15.48
N GLY A 608 7.23 18.74 14.57
CA GLY A 608 8.30 18.07 13.81
C GLY A 608 9.17 17.09 14.62
N VAL A 609 8.80 16.76 15.87
CA VAL A 609 9.45 15.72 16.69
C VAL A 609 8.50 14.53 16.81
N PHE A 610 8.82 13.37 16.25
CA PHE A 610 7.95 12.20 16.36
C PHE A 610 8.68 10.87 16.15
N LEU A 611 8.11 9.81 16.73
CA LEU A 611 8.44 8.43 16.34
C LEU A 611 7.85 8.19 14.95
N GLY A 612 8.69 7.77 14.01
CA GLY A 612 8.34 7.67 12.59
C GLY A 612 9.33 8.41 11.68
N LYS A 613 9.01 8.39 10.39
CA LYS A 613 9.83 8.96 9.29
C LYS A 613 8.94 9.45 8.15
N ARG A 614 9.43 10.41 7.36
CA ARG A 614 9.00 10.58 5.96
C ARG A 614 10.14 10.16 5.04
N LYS A 615 9.83 9.37 4.01
CA LYS A 615 10.68 9.13 2.85
C LYS A 615 9.80 8.90 1.63
N THR A 616 10.16 9.51 0.50
CA THR A 616 9.39 9.42 -0.74
C THR A 616 10.13 8.55 -1.74
N HIS A 617 9.51 7.42 -2.10
CA HIS A 617 10.11 6.43 -2.97
C HIS A 617 9.36 6.33 -4.30
N LEU A 618 10.11 6.41 -5.40
CA LEU A 618 9.60 6.27 -6.77
C LEU A 618 10.54 5.31 -7.51
N SER A 619 10.16 4.04 -7.49
CA SER A 619 10.83 2.97 -8.24
C SER A 619 9.90 2.54 -9.38
N CYS A 620 10.32 2.78 -10.61
CA CYS A 620 9.63 2.31 -11.80
C CYS A 620 10.36 1.03 -12.28
N GLN A 621 9.67 -0.11 -12.22
CA GLN A 621 10.16 -1.38 -12.73
C GLN A 621 9.72 -1.54 -14.19
N ILE A 622 10.66 -1.98 -15.04
CA ILE A 622 10.45 -2.27 -16.45
C ILE A 622 10.59 -3.78 -16.63
N ASP A 623 9.46 -4.44 -16.79
CA ASP A 623 9.33 -5.87 -17.10
C ASP A 623 9.67 -6.15 -18.59
N ASP A 624 9.65 -7.42 -19.01
CA ASP A 624 9.89 -7.90 -20.39
C ASP A 624 11.27 -7.57 -21.04
N VAL A 625 12.29 -7.10 -20.31
CA VAL A 625 13.55 -6.69 -20.97
C VAL A 625 14.30 -7.89 -21.58
N GLN A 626 14.74 -7.73 -22.84
CA GLN A 626 15.30 -8.72 -23.78
C GLN A 626 14.29 -9.46 -24.68
N ILE A 627 12.99 -9.53 -24.35
CA ILE A 627 11.98 -10.21 -25.18
C ILE A 627 11.19 -9.24 -26.08
N SER A 628 10.33 -9.80 -26.93
CA SER A 628 9.42 -9.06 -27.80
C SER A 628 7.99 -9.13 -27.27
N THR A 629 7.26 -8.02 -27.32
CA THR A 629 5.88 -7.91 -26.82
C THR A 629 4.95 -7.56 -27.98
N SER A 630 3.90 -8.35 -28.21
CA SER A 630 2.86 -8.04 -29.18
C SER A 630 2.07 -6.79 -28.77
N LEU A 631 1.84 -5.87 -29.71
CA LEU A 631 1.22 -4.58 -29.41
C LEU A 631 -0.31 -4.65 -29.45
N TYR A 632 -0.98 -3.96 -28.52
CA TYR A 632 -2.43 -3.78 -28.55
C TYR A 632 -2.90 -2.95 -29.74
N TYR A 633 -2.13 -1.90 -30.08
CA TYR A 633 -2.47 -0.97 -31.15
C TYR A 633 -1.22 -0.32 -31.78
N PRO A 634 -1.17 -0.15 -33.11
CA PRO A 634 -2.18 -0.60 -34.07
C PRO A 634 -2.22 -2.14 -34.18
N PRO A 635 -3.41 -2.75 -34.36
CA PRO A 635 -3.53 -4.20 -34.50
C PRO A 635 -2.77 -4.70 -35.73
N ASP A 636 -2.42 -5.99 -35.73
CA ASP A 636 -1.60 -6.64 -36.76
C ASP A 636 -0.17 -6.04 -36.93
N SER A 637 0.29 -5.24 -35.95
CA SER A 637 1.70 -4.83 -35.85
C SER A 637 2.61 -6.03 -35.59
N PRO A 638 3.88 -6.01 -36.07
CA PRO A 638 4.89 -6.94 -35.57
C PRO A 638 5.16 -6.69 -34.07
N ASP A 639 5.60 -7.72 -33.36
CA ASP A 639 6.03 -7.59 -31.97
C ASP A 639 7.14 -6.55 -31.84
N PHE A 640 7.10 -5.79 -30.74
CA PHE A 640 8.06 -4.73 -30.47
C PHE A 640 9.12 -5.19 -29.47
N THR A 641 10.38 -4.82 -29.71
CA THR A 641 11.48 -4.90 -28.75
C THR A 641 12.21 -3.56 -28.70
N ILE A 642 12.39 -3.03 -27.50
CA ILE A 642 13.18 -1.84 -27.16
C ILE A 642 14.58 -1.88 -27.80
N THR A 643 15.06 -0.73 -28.32
CA THR A 643 16.38 -0.65 -28.95
C THR A 643 17.45 -0.08 -28.01
N ILE A 644 18.73 -0.26 -28.38
CA ILE A 644 19.86 0.40 -27.71
C ILE A 644 19.71 1.93 -27.70
N ALA A 645 19.19 2.52 -28.78
CA ALA A 645 19.00 3.96 -28.87
C ALA A 645 17.87 4.46 -27.94
N ASP A 646 16.86 3.62 -27.65
CA ASP A 646 15.85 3.92 -26.62
C ASP A 646 16.48 3.87 -25.21
N LEU A 647 17.34 2.89 -24.91
CA LEU A 647 18.09 2.86 -23.65
C LEU A 647 18.97 4.11 -23.49
N GLU A 648 19.73 4.50 -24.53
CA GLU A 648 20.61 5.68 -24.50
C GLU A 648 19.83 6.99 -24.35
N ALA A 649 18.61 7.07 -24.89
CA ALA A 649 17.67 8.16 -24.62
C ALA A 649 17.23 8.17 -23.14
N HIS A 650 16.93 7.02 -22.53
CA HIS A 650 16.57 6.93 -21.10
C HIS A 650 17.75 7.25 -20.17
N VAL A 651 18.97 6.81 -20.51
CA VAL A 651 20.20 7.20 -19.81
C VAL A 651 20.42 8.72 -19.82
N SER A 652 20.10 9.37 -20.94
CA SER A 652 20.22 10.82 -21.10
C SER A 652 19.13 11.55 -20.31
N TRP A 653 17.87 11.11 -20.44
CA TRP A 653 16.74 11.67 -19.71
C TRP A 653 16.85 11.52 -18.19
N GLN A 654 17.26 10.35 -17.67
CA GLN A 654 17.42 10.15 -16.21
C GLN A 654 18.36 11.19 -15.59
N LYS A 655 19.42 11.59 -16.29
CA LYS A 655 20.40 12.59 -15.81
C LYS A 655 19.83 14.00 -15.78
N ASP A 656 19.14 14.39 -16.86
CA ASP A 656 18.42 15.66 -16.93
C ASP A 656 17.31 15.73 -15.86
N PHE A 657 16.49 14.69 -15.77
CA PHE A 657 15.41 14.54 -14.81
C PHE A 657 15.91 14.68 -13.36
N VAL A 658 16.92 13.91 -12.95
CA VAL A 658 17.52 14.02 -11.61
C VAL A 658 18.09 15.41 -11.34
N SER A 659 18.65 16.09 -12.34
CA SER A 659 19.16 17.46 -12.18
C SER A 659 18.07 18.52 -11.92
N ARG A 660 16.79 18.18 -12.18
CA ARG A 660 15.63 19.03 -11.93
C ARG A 660 14.88 18.69 -10.63
N LEU A 661 15.14 17.52 -10.02
CA LEU A 661 14.49 17.09 -8.77
C LEU A 661 15.03 17.86 -7.54
N PRO A 662 14.31 17.88 -6.40
CA PRO A 662 14.78 18.51 -5.17
C PRO A 662 16.07 17.88 -4.63
N ASP A 663 16.89 18.66 -3.92
CA ASP A 663 18.21 18.25 -3.44
C ASP A 663 18.23 16.88 -2.75
N GLY A 664 19.26 16.09 -3.04
CA GLY A 664 19.41 14.73 -2.49
C GLY A 664 18.49 13.67 -3.10
N SER A 665 17.66 14.01 -4.10
CA SER A 665 16.96 13.02 -4.93
C SER A 665 17.94 12.13 -5.70
N ASN A 666 17.49 10.92 -6.06
CA ASN A 666 18.22 10.00 -6.94
C ASN A 666 17.21 9.08 -7.64
N PHE A 667 17.14 9.12 -8.97
CA PHE A 667 16.19 8.35 -9.76
C PHE A 667 16.87 7.58 -10.88
N TRP A 668 16.41 6.35 -11.10
CA TRP A 668 16.78 5.47 -12.21
C TRP A 668 15.65 4.43 -12.40
N LEU A 669 15.63 3.74 -13.54
CA LEU A 669 14.72 2.62 -13.81
C LEU A 669 15.32 1.28 -13.37
N GLU A 670 14.51 0.37 -12.83
CA GLU A 670 14.89 -1.03 -12.59
C GLU A 670 14.43 -1.90 -13.75
N LEU A 671 15.33 -2.70 -14.32
CA LEU A 671 15.07 -3.55 -15.47
C LEU A 671 14.94 -5.02 -15.02
N GLY A 672 13.78 -5.63 -15.28
CA GLY A 672 13.52 -7.06 -15.14
C GLY A 672 13.83 -7.78 -16.44
N HIS A 673 14.84 -8.67 -16.44
CA HIS A 673 15.36 -9.29 -17.67
C HIS A 673 14.94 -10.74 -17.86
N ASN A 674 14.76 -11.11 -19.13
CA ASN A 674 14.47 -12.46 -19.62
C ASN A 674 15.58 -12.97 -20.55
N GLY A 675 16.58 -13.66 -19.99
CA GLY A 675 17.78 -14.09 -20.72
C GLY A 675 17.54 -14.96 -21.96
N ASN A 676 16.39 -15.62 -22.09
CA ASN A 676 16.04 -16.35 -23.31
C ASN A 676 15.83 -15.42 -24.51
N GLY A 677 15.40 -14.18 -24.29
CA GLY A 677 15.24 -13.17 -25.35
C GLY A 677 16.55 -12.81 -26.04
N ASP A 678 17.64 -12.73 -25.28
CA ASP A 678 19.00 -12.67 -25.84
C ASP A 678 19.30 -13.94 -26.65
N ILE A 679 19.14 -15.13 -26.06
CA ILE A 679 19.47 -16.39 -26.73
C ILE A 679 18.66 -16.60 -28.02
N ILE A 680 17.39 -16.15 -28.08
CA ILE A 680 16.57 -16.11 -29.31
C ILE A 680 17.25 -15.24 -30.38
N ASN A 681 17.56 -13.99 -30.05
CA ASN A 681 18.23 -13.06 -30.98
C ASN A 681 19.62 -13.58 -31.42
N SER A 682 20.39 -14.10 -30.46
CA SER A 682 21.74 -14.62 -30.66
C SER A 682 21.78 -15.89 -31.51
N THR A 683 20.83 -16.83 -31.33
CA THR A 683 20.73 -18.06 -32.15
C THR A 683 20.24 -17.77 -33.56
N LEU A 684 19.24 -16.89 -33.73
CA LEU A 684 18.79 -16.42 -35.05
C LEU A 684 19.90 -15.68 -35.83
N GLY A 685 20.85 -15.05 -35.13
CA GLY A 685 22.02 -14.39 -35.70
C GLY A 685 23.25 -15.29 -35.95
N ASP A 686 23.24 -16.56 -35.53
CA ASP A 686 24.45 -17.40 -35.47
C ASP A 686 24.89 -18.01 -36.82
N THR A 687 25.40 -17.13 -37.67
CA THR A 687 26.08 -17.48 -38.93
C THR A 687 27.37 -18.28 -38.77
N LYS A 688 27.81 -18.59 -37.53
CA LYS A 688 29.12 -19.19 -37.22
C LYS A 688 29.06 -20.47 -36.38
N SER A 689 27.86 -20.95 -36.02
CA SER A 689 27.66 -22.11 -35.14
C SER A 689 28.28 -21.96 -33.74
N LEU A 690 28.41 -20.74 -33.22
CA LEU A 690 28.90 -20.40 -31.88
C LEU A 690 27.89 -20.77 -30.76
N CYS A 691 26.61 -20.80 -31.08
CA CYS A 691 25.54 -21.17 -30.15
C CYS A 691 25.42 -22.69 -30.06
N LYS A 692 25.62 -23.21 -28.84
CA LYS A 692 25.49 -24.62 -28.49
C LYS A 692 24.79 -24.69 -27.12
N PRO A 693 23.52 -25.13 -27.02
CA PRO A 693 22.60 -25.55 -28.10
C PRO A 693 22.43 -24.53 -29.24
N SER A 694 22.11 -25.04 -30.44
CA SER A 694 21.90 -24.23 -31.66
C SER A 694 20.67 -23.32 -31.58
N ASP A 695 19.73 -23.68 -30.71
CA ASP A 695 18.40 -23.10 -30.61
C ASP A 695 18.21 -22.55 -29.19
N ALA A 696 17.26 -21.63 -29.03
CA ALA A 696 16.85 -21.11 -27.73
C ALA A 696 15.83 -22.05 -27.05
N VAL A 697 15.40 -21.71 -25.83
CA VAL A 697 14.26 -22.41 -25.20
C VAL A 697 12.99 -21.98 -25.93
N TYR A 698 12.32 -22.93 -26.57
CA TYR A 698 11.02 -22.76 -27.22
C TYR A 698 10.07 -23.84 -26.73
N TYR A 699 8.80 -23.48 -26.56
CA TYR A 699 7.70 -24.35 -26.18
C TYR A 699 6.38 -23.75 -26.69
N ASP A 700 5.33 -24.58 -26.82
CA ASP A 700 3.98 -24.07 -26.99
C ASP A 700 3.51 -23.46 -25.65
N SER A 701 3.13 -22.17 -25.67
CA SER A 701 2.68 -21.48 -24.45
C SER A 701 1.48 -22.20 -23.82
N PRO A 702 1.52 -22.55 -22.52
CA PRO A 702 0.42 -23.26 -21.88
C PRO A 702 -0.83 -22.38 -21.78
N ASN A 703 -2.01 -23.00 -21.82
CA ASN A 703 -3.28 -22.31 -21.60
C ASN A 703 -3.26 -21.56 -20.26
N GLY A 704 -3.68 -20.29 -20.28
CA GLY A 704 -3.78 -19.47 -19.08
C GLY A 704 -4.75 -20.07 -18.06
N THR A 705 -4.40 -19.98 -16.77
CA THR A 705 -5.29 -20.32 -15.66
C THR A 705 -6.22 -19.15 -15.35
N ALA A 706 -7.22 -19.39 -14.49
CA ALA A 706 -7.85 -18.28 -13.77
C ALA A 706 -6.82 -17.50 -12.93
N LEU A 707 -7.13 -16.24 -12.61
CA LEU A 707 -6.43 -15.51 -11.55
C LEU A 707 -6.60 -16.24 -10.21
N GLU A 708 -5.60 -16.13 -9.35
CA GLU A 708 -5.53 -16.76 -8.02
C GLU A 708 -5.70 -18.30 -8.02
N PHE A 709 -5.47 -18.95 -9.17
CA PHE A 709 -5.40 -20.40 -9.27
C PHE A 709 -4.30 -20.96 -8.37
N GLN A 710 -4.72 -21.66 -7.31
CA GLN A 710 -3.82 -22.37 -6.40
C GLN A 710 -3.53 -23.77 -6.94
N LYS A 711 -2.28 -24.04 -7.32
CA LYS A 711 -1.91 -25.34 -7.90
C LYS A 711 -1.89 -26.43 -6.83
N THR A 712 -2.45 -27.60 -7.15
CA THR A 712 -2.21 -28.82 -6.36
C THR A 712 -0.72 -29.18 -6.41
N LEU A 713 -0.08 -29.27 -5.24
CA LEU A 713 1.36 -29.54 -5.13
C LEU A 713 1.76 -30.86 -5.79
N GLY A 714 2.93 -30.90 -6.45
CA GLY A 714 3.42 -32.06 -7.17
C GLY A 714 2.70 -32.38 -8.49
N THR A 715 1.78 -31.52 -8.94
CA THR A 715 1.08 -31.65 -10.24
C THR A 715 1.59 -30.67 -11.30
N GLY A 716 1.01 -30.68 -12.49
CA GLY A 716 1.51 -29.99 -13.68
C GLY A 716 2.23 -30.94 -14.63
N VAL A 717 2.77 -30.40 -15.72
CA VAL A 717 3.58 -31.11 -16.72
C VAL A 717 4.73 -30.20 -17.12
N ASP A 718 5.94 -30.74 -17.31
CA ASP A 718 7.09 -29.98 -17.78
C ASP A 718 6.85 -29.52 -19.22
N ILE A 719 6.87 -28.21 -19.45
CA ILE A 719 6.64 -27.53 -20.72
C ILE A 719 7.98 -27.23 -21.42
N TRP A 720 9.02 -26.93 -20.64
CA TRP A 720 10.39 -26.74 -21.14
C TRP A 720 10.98 -28.04 -21.72
N PRO A 721 11.53 -28.04 -22.96
CA PRO A 721 12.11 -29.23 -23.58
C PRO A 721 13.19 -29.93 -22.73
N THR A 722 13.20 -31.26 -22.74
CA THR A 722 14.08 -32.11 -21.90
C THR A 722 15.57 -32.07 -22.24
N GLY A 723 15.97 -31.31 -23.27
CA GLY A 723 17.37 -31.04 -23.57
C GLY A 723 17.99 -29.94 -22.69
N TYR A 724 17.15 -29.08 -22.11
CA TYR A 724 17.58 -27.91 -21.36
C TYR A 724 17.62 -28.19 -19.85
N GLU A 725 18.57 -29.00 -19.39
CA GLU A 725 18.82 -29.22 -17.95
C GLU A 725 19.78 -28.19 -17.33
N LYS A 726 20.64 -27.55 -18.14
CA LYS A 726 21.57 -26.52 -17.68
C LYS A 726 21.89 -25.49 -18.77
N TYR A 727 21.89 -24.21 -18.40
CA TYR A 727 22.42 -23.14 -19.24
C TYR A 727 23.84 -23.46 -19.70
N SER A 728 24.03 -23.50 -21.02
CA SER A 728 25.24 -24.04 -21.65
C SER A 728 25.75 -23.24 -22.85
N TRP A 729 25.01 -22.23 -23.32
CA TRP A 729 25.48 -21.31 -24.35
C TRP A 729 26.76 -20.60 -23.93
N SER A 730 27.66 -20.39 -24.89
CA SER A 730 28.93 -19.70 -24.65
C SER A 730 28.71 -18.18 -24.55
N ALA A 731 29.60 -17.47 -23.83
CA ALA A 731 29.57 -16.00 -23.81
C ALA A 731 29.69 -15.41 -25.23
N ALA A 732 30.38 -16.10 -26.15
CA ALA A 732 30.49 -15.71 -27.55
C ALA A 732 29.19 -15.94 -28.37
N CYS A 733 28.25 -16.74 -27.87
CA CYS A 733 26.87 -16.83 -28.39
C CYS A 733 26.03 -15.67 -27.84
N ALA A 734 25.93 -15.51 -26.51
CA ALA A 734 25.15 -14.43 -25.88
C ALA A 734 25.62 -13.00 -26.26
N GLN A 735 26.87 -12.84 -26.72
CA GLN A 735 27.38 -11.57 -27.24
C GLN A 735 27.09 -11.33 -28.73
N LEU A 736 26.37 -12.23 -29.42
CA LEU A 736 25.82 -11.96 -30.76
C LEU A 736 24.62 -11.00 -30.69
N GLY A 737 23.80 -11.13 -29.65
CA GLY A 737 22.71 -10.22 -29.33
C GLY A 737 23.22 -8.84 -28.93
N ALA A 738 23.31 -7.91 -29.89
CA ALA A 738 23.87 -6.58 -29.67
C ALA A 738 23.23 -5.81 -28.48
N PHE A 739 21.93 -6.01 -28.25
CA PHE A 739 21.19 -5.41 -27.13
C PHE A 739 21.61 -5.99 -25.76
N ALA A 740 21.81 -7.31 -25.64
CA ALA A 740 22.38 -7.94 -24.45
C ALA A 740 23.85 -7.54 -24.26
N ALA A 741 24.63 -7.51 -25.33
CA ALA A 741 26.03 -7.10 -25.33
C ALA A 741 26.24 -5.68 -24.79
N TRP A 742 25.28 -4.75 -24.98
CA TRP A 742 25.32 -3.40 -24.42
C TRP A 742 25.45 -3.38 -22.88
N PHE A 743 24.87 -4.35 -22.18
CA PHE A 743 24.94 -4.47 -20.71
C PHE A 743 26.24 -5.11 -20.20
N THR A 744 27.06 -5.72 -21.08
CA THR A 744 28.41 -6.18 -20.68
C THR A 744 29.33 -5.00 -20.36
N VAL A 745 29.06 -3.83 -20.95
CA VAL A 745 29.79 -2.59 -20.71
C VAL A 745 29.36 -1.99 -19.37
N ALA A 746 30.27 -1.99 -18.38
CA ALA A 746 29.94 -1.59 -17.01
C ALA A 746 29.43 -0.14 -16.88
N SER A 747 29.88 0.79 -17.73
CA SER A 747 29.35 2.16 -17.76
C SER A 747 27.89 2.24 -18.19
N ASN A 748 27.43 1.28 -19.00
CA ASN A 748 26.09 1.26 -19.58
C ASN A 748 25.12 0.55 -18.65
N ARG A 749 25.53 -0.62 -18.13
CA ARG A 749 24.85 -1.36 -17.07
C ARG A 749 24.54 -0.47 -15.86
N ASN A 750 25.56 0.19 -15.30
CA ASN A 750 25.42 0.96 -14.07
C ASN A 750 24.65 2.30 -14.23
N GLN A 751 23.90 2.49 -15.33
CA GLN A 751 22.90 3.56 -15.45
C GLN A 751 21.50 3.12 -14.95
N PHE A 752 21.31 1.82 -14.71
CA PHE A 752 20.02 1.22 -14.31
C PHE A 752 20.17 0.37 -13.05
N ALA A 753 19.05 -0.11 -12.51
CA ALA A 753 19.01 -1.26 -11.62
C ALA A 753 18.55 -2.52 -12.36
N HIS A 754 18.81 -3.69 -11.76
CA HIS A 754 18.62 -4.98 -12.42
C HIS A 754 18.00 -6.00 -11.46
N VAL A 755 17.04 -6.78 -11.95
CA VAL A 755 16.36 -7.88 -11.24
C VAL A 755 16.00 -9.00 -12.22
N SER A 756 15.76 -10.22 -11.70
CA SER A 756 15.28 -11.34 -12.52
C SER A 756 13.81 -11.15 -12.92
N HIS A 757 13.45 -11.57 -14.14
CA HIS A 757 12.05 -11.72 -14.57
C HIS A 757 11.72 -13.14 -15.06
N THR A 758 12.49 -14.15 -14.61
CA THR A 758 12.63 -15.51 -15.20
C THR A 758 13.34 -15.53 -16.56
N PHE A 759 13.80 -16.67 -17.03
CA PHE A 759 14.60 -16.80 -18.25
C PHE A 759 13.75 -16.63 -19.51
N SER A 760 12.64 -17.37 -19.65
CA SER A 760 11.78 -17.40 -20.85
C SER A 760 10.36 -16.86 -20.65
N HIS A 761 10.03 -16.33 -19.47
CA HIS A 761 8.70 -15.78 -19.17
C HIS A 761 7.57 -16.83 -19.31
N LEU A 762 7.82 -18.07 -18.88
CA LEU A 762 6.79 -19.09 -18.72
C LEU A 762 5.76 -18.66 -17.65
N SER A 763 4.47 -18.87 -17.91
CA SER A 763 3.41 -18.67 -16.90
C SER A 763 3.52 -19.71 -15.79
N LEU A 764 3.83 -19.27 -14.57
CA LEU A 764 4.18 -20.15 -13.46
C LEU A 764 2.99 -20.62 -12.61
N ASN A 765 1.74 -20.27 -12.97
CA ASN A 765 0.55 -20.66 -12.21
C ASN A 765 0.33 -22.18 -12.15
N ASN A 766 0.61 -22.91 -13.24
CA ASN A 766 0.47 -24.37 -13.31
C ASN A 766 1.79 -25.11 -13.61
N ALA A 767 2.92 -24.40 -13.61
CA ALA A 767 4.24 -24.96 -13.90
C ALA A 767 4.72 -25.93 -12.80
N THR A 768 5.60 -26.86 -13.16
CA THR A 768 6.24 -27.79 -12.23
C THR A 768 7.38 -27.14 -11.45
N TYR A 769 7.83 -27.78 -10.36
CA TYR A 769 9.06 -27.39 -9.66
C TYR A 769 10.28 -27.40 -10.61
N HIS A 770 10.35 -28.37 -11.54
CA HIS A 770 11.50 -28.53 -12.45
C HIS A 770 11.58 -27.38 -13.46
N ASP A 771 10.47 -27.01 -14.12
CA ASP A 771 10.42 -25.85 -15.00
C ASP A 771 10.73 -24.55 -14.27
N VAL A 772 10.10 -24.29 -13.12
CA VAL A 772 10.34 -23.05 -12.35
C VAL A 772 11.79 -22.96 -11.88
N LYS A 773 12.39 -24.09 -11.50
CA LYS A 773 13.81 -24.17 -11.12
C LYS A 773 14.72 -23.84 -12.31
N ARG A 774 14.41 -24.36 -13.51
CA ARG A 774 15.15 -24.04 -14.74
C ARG A 774 15.01 -22.56 -15.11
N GLU A 775 13.80 -22.01 -15.04
CA GLU A 775 13.51 -20.58 -15.25
C GLU A 775 14.36 -19.64 -14.37
N ILE A 776 14.61 -19.99 -13.10
CA ILE A 776 15.51 -19.20 -12.24
C ILE A 776 16.99 -19.48 -12.51
N GLN A 777 17.39 -20.76 -12.58
CA GLN A 777 18.81 -21.13 -12.71
C GLN A 777 19.42 -20.70 -14.05
N PHE A 778 18.65 -20.72 -15.13
CA PHE A 778 19.12 -20.26 -16.43
C PHE A 778 19.28 -18.74 -16.46
N ASN A 779 18.35 -17.98 -15.87
CA ASN A 779 18.46 -16.53 -15.80
C ASN A 779 19.65 -16.11 -14.91
N GLN A 780 19.84 -16.75 -13.76
CA GLN A 780 21.01 -16.54 -12.90
C GLN A 780 22.33 -16.82 -13.62
N ALA A 781 22.41 -17.90 -14.41
CA ALA A 781 23.60 -18.22 -15.21
C ALA A 781 23.85 -17.21 -16.34
N TRP A 782 22.78 -16.72 -16.99
CA TRP A 782 22.85 -15.67 -18.01
C TRP A 782 23.29 -14.32 -17.44
N PHE A 783 22.77 -13.92 -16.28
CA PHE A 783 23.20 -12.70 -15.56
C PHE A 783 24.69 -12.73 -15.21
N ALA A 784 25.20 -13.88 -14.75
CA ALA A 784 26.62 -14.07 -14.45
C ALA A 784 27.50 -14.11 -15.72
N GLN A 785 26.97 -14.61 -16.85
CA GLN A 785 27.69 -14.63 -18.14
C GLN A 785 27.76 -13.25 -18.80
N THR A 786 26.71 -12.44 -18.69
CA THR A 786 26.66 -11.06 -19.17
C THR A 786 27.33 -10.07 -18.22
N GLY A 787 27.55 -10.46 -16.95
CA GLY A 787 28.08 -9.61 -15.89
C GLY A 787 27.06 -8.59 -15.36
N ILE A 788 25.76 -8.82 -15.61
CA ILE A 788 24.67 -7.99 -15.08
C ILE A 788 24.56 -8.14 -13.55
N ASP A 789 24.91 -9.30 -13.00
CA ASP A 789 25.02 -9.53 -11.55
C ASP A 789 26.13 -8.71 -10.87
N GLN A 790 27.03 -8.10 -11.67
CA GLN A 790 28.05 -7.14 -11.24
C GLN A 790 27.59 -5.68 -11.43
N ALA A 791 26.27 -5.41 -11.46
CA ALA A 791 25.73 -4.05 -11.43
C ALA A 791 25.82 -3.43 -10.03
N THR A 792 26.02 -2.11 -9.95
CA THR A 792 25.94 -1.37 -8.68
C THR A 792 24.59 -1.56 -7.99
N ASN A 793 23.51 -1.63 -8.77
CA ASN A 793 22.13 -1.78 -8.30
C ASN A 793 21.56 -3.15 -8.73
N TRP A 794 22.14 -4.25 -8.24
CA TRP A 794 21.66 -5.62 -8.47
C TRP A 794 20.77 -6.12 -7.32
N SER A 795 19.68 -6.81 -7.66
CA SER A 795 18.73 -7.43 -6.71
C SER A 795 18.82 -8.96 -6.76
N PRO A 796 19.87 -9.59 -6.19
CA PRO A 796 20.14 -11.03 -6.31
C PRO A 796 19.10 -11.94 -5.65
N ASN A 797 18.36 -11.44 -4.64
CA ASN A 797 17.33 -12.21 -3.94
C ASN A 797 15.93 -11.96 -4.53
N GLY A 798 15.87 -11.18 -5.62
CA GLY A 798 14.68 -10.56 -6.17
C GLY A 798 14.22 -11.15 -7.49
N LEU A 799 12.91 -11.30 -7.62
CA LEU A 799 12.25 -11.71 -8.84
C LEU A 799 10.99 -10.87 -9.06
N ILE A 800 10.83 -10.36 -10.27
CA ILE A 800 9.51 -9.97 -10.77
C ILE A 800 8.90 -11.24 -11.37
N PRO A 801 7.81 -11.82 -10.83
CA PRO A 801 7.25 -13.03 -11.41
C PRO A 801 6.62 -12.73 -12.77
N PRO A 802 6.74 -13.62 -13.78
CA PRO A 802 6.28 -13.36 -15.14
C PRO A 802 4.77 -13.21 -15.14
N ALA A 803 4.25 -12.09 -15.65
CA ALA A 803 2.86 -11.65 -15.51
C ALA A 803 2.26 -11.80 -14.08
N ILE A 804 3.06 -11.67 -13.02
CA ILE A 804 2.68 -11.87 -11.61
C ILE A 804 2.01 -13.26 -11.38
N THR A 805 2.58 -14.29 -12.00
CA THR A 805 2.15 -15.70 -11.89
C THR A 805 3.01 -16.49 -10.88
N GLY A 806 2.51 -17.67 -10.47
CA GLY A 806 3.19 -18.58 -9.54
C GLY A 806 2.99 -18.27 -8.05
N LEU A 807 2.41 -17.12 -7.69
CA LEU A 807 2.20 -16.70 -6.29
C LEU A 807 1.22 -17.56 -5.48
N HIS A 808 0.52 -18.49 -6.13
CA HIS A 808 -0.30 -19.53 -5.50
C HIS A 808 0.10 -20.96 -5.93
N ASN A 809 1.30 -21.12 -6.51
CA ASN A 809 1.88 -22.41 -6.86
C ASN A 809 3.03 -22.71 -5.88
N GLY A 810 2.75 -23.54 -4.86
CA GLY A 810 3.74 -23.85 -3.82
C GLY A 810 5.03 -24.45 -4.35
N ASP A 811 4.95 -25.29 -5.40
CA ASP A 811 6.11 -25.87 -6.08
C ASP A 811 6.98 -24.78 -6.74
N ALA A 812 6.37 -23.72 -7.28
CA ALA A 812 7.08 -22.59 -7.87
C ALA A 812 7.77 -21.75 -6.79
N ILE A 813 7.05 -21.44 -5.71
CA ILE A 813 7.59 -20.69 -4.56
C ILE A 813 8.77 -21.45 -3.93
N GLN A 814 8.66 -22.78 -3.78
CA GLN A 814 9.76 -23.62 -3.31
C GLN A 814 10.97 -23.54 -4.25
N ALA A 815 10.75 -23.67 -5.57
CA ALA A 815 11.82 -23.57 -6.56
C ALA A 815 12.50 -22.19 -6.56
N TRP A 816 11.77 -21.10 -6.30
CA TRP A 816 12.34 -19.76 -6.10
C TRP A 816 13.24 -19.71 -4.86
N MET A 817 12.73 -20.13 -3.70
CA MET A 817 13.45 -20.02 -2.40
C MET A 817 14.66 -20.96 -2.31
N ASP A 818 14.59 -22.15 -2.91
CA ASP A 818 15.74 -23.04 -3.08
C ASP A 818 16.88 -22.34 -3.84
N ASN A 819 16.55 -21.57 -4.87
CA ASN A 819 17.48 -20.78 -5.68
C ASN A 819 17.68 -19.34 -5.15
N LYS A 820 17.35 -19.09 -3.88
CA LYS A 820 17.61 -17.86 -3.11
C LYS A 820 16.82 -16.62 -3.55
N ILE A 821 15.80 -16.81 -4.40
CA ILE A 821 14.76 -15.81 -4.60
C ILE A 821 13.81 -15.88 -3.39
N ILE A 822 13.88 -14.88 -2.52
CA ILE A 822 13.06 -14.77 -1.30
C ILE A 822 12.14 -13.54 -1.29
N TYR A 823 12.35 -12.62 -2.23
CA TYR A 823 11.55 -11.42 -2.42
C TYR A 823 10.95 -11.41 -3.82
N VAL A 824 9.64 -11.20 -3.92
CA VAL A 824 8.93 -11.00 -5.20
C VAL A 824 8.05 -9.77 -5.16
N VAL A 825 7.67 -9.21 -6.31
CA VAL A 825 6.54 -8.27 -6.39
C VAL A 825 5.22 -9.01 -6.64
N GLY A 826 4.15 -8.47 -6.05
CA GLY A 826 2.77 -8.82 -6.36
C GLY A 826 2.13 -7.82 -7.32
N ASP A 827 0.82 -7.64 -7.20
CA ASP A 827 0.03 -6.65 -7.91
C ASP A 827 -1.05 -6.09 -6.98
N ASN A 828 -1.09 -4.75 -6.83
CA ASN A 828 -2.05 -4.05 -5.99
C ASN A 828 -3.49 -4.06 -6.51
N THR A 829 -3.75 -4.48 -7.77
CA THR A 829 -5.14 -4.71 -8.24
C THR A 829 -5.76 -6.00 -7.68
N ARG A 830 -4.92 -6.93 -7.19
CA ARG A 830 -5.30 -8.25 -6.68
C ARG A 830 -5.21 -8.27 -5.15
N PRO A 831 -6.32 -8.08 -4.40
CA PRO A 831 -6.25 -7.85 -2.95
C PRO A 831 -5.63 -8.99 -2.15
N ILE A 832 -5.71 -10.22 -2.65
CA ILE A 832 -5.09 -11.41 -2.04
C ILE A 832 -3.56 -11.36 -2.02
N LEU A 833 -2.94 -10.51 -2.85
CA LEU A 833 -1.48 -10.30 -2.89
C LEU A 833 -0.99 -9.16 -1.99
N ARG A 834 -1.90 -8.45 -1.30
CA ARG A 834 -1.56 -7.37 -0.36
C ARG A 834 -1.67 -7.86 1.08
N ASN A 835 -0.97 -7.20 2.01
CA ASN A 835 -1.12 -7.50 3.43
C ASN A 835 -2.50 -7.03 3.94
N PRO A 836 -3.35 -7.93 4.48
CA PRO A 836 -4.73 -7.58 4.86
C PRO A 836 -4.84 -6.81 6.19
N LYS A 837 -3.72 -6.56 6.90
CA LYS A 837 -3.70 -5.86 8.19
C LYS A 837 -3.14 -4.43 8.11
N ASN A 838 -2.21 -4.17 7.19
CA ASN A 838 -1.53 -2.87 7.10
C ASN A 838 -0.95 -2.70 5.68
N SER A 839 -1.33 -1.61 5.00
CA SER A 839 -0.88 -1.31 3.63
C SER A 839 0.62 -1.03 3.49
N TYR A 840 1.33 -0.75 4.59
CA TYR A 840 2.77 -0.49 4.62
C TYR A 840 3.61 -1.73 4.99
N TRP A 841 3.00 -2.91 5.03
CA TRP A 841 3.66 -4.20 5.25
C TRP A 841 3.65 -5.05 3.97
N PRO A 842 4.65 -5.92 3.75
CA PRO A 842 4.59 -6.91 2.68
C PRO A 842 3.60 -8.02 3.07
N LEU A 843 3.11 -8.76 2.08
CA LEU A 843 2.44 -10.03 2.35
C LEU A 843 3.52 -11.12 2.48
N ILE A 844 3.46 -11.94 3.52
CA ILE A 844 4.29 -13.14 3.65
C ILE A 844 3.44 -14.34 3.24
N THR A 845 3.95 -15.18 2.35
CA THR A 845 3.20 -16.35 1.87
C THR A 845 2.96 -17.37 2.98
N THR A 846 1.91 -18.16 2.82
CA THR A 846 1.57 -19.26 3.75
C THR A 846 1.24 -20.53 2.97
N ALA A 847 1.52 -21.70 3.56
CA ALA A 847 1.15 -22.99 2.97
C ALA A 847 -0.35 -23.07 2.62
N ALA A 848 -1.22 -22.48 3.44
CA ALA A 848 -2.66 -22.42 3.19
C ALA A 848 -3.03 -21.49 2.02
N GLY A 849 -2.57 -20.24 2.02
CA GLY A 849 -2.98 -19.24 1.02
C GLY A 849 -2.21 -19.32 -0.31
N ASN A 850 -1.03 -19.92 -0.33
CA ASN A 850 -0.10 -19.86 -1.48
C ASN A 850 0.48 -21.25 -1.87
N GLY A 851 0.26 -22.28 -1.05
CA GLY A 851 0.89 -23.60 -1.22
C GLY A 851 2.29 -23.74 -0.61
N TYR A 852 2.96 -22.62 -0.25
CA TYR A 852 4.27 -22.62 0.43
C TYR A 852 4.44 -21.34 1.27
N ASP A 853 5.18 -21.41 2.38
CA ASP A 853 5.33 -20.33 3.35
C ASP A 853 6.68 -19.59 3.32
N GLY A 854 6.67 -18.33 3.78
CA GLY A 854 7.87 -17.54 4.05
C GLY A 854 8.44 -16.69 2.91
N LEU A 855 7.91 -16.78 1.68
CA LEU A 855 8.25 -15.85 0.61
C LEU A 855 7.68 -14.47 0.91
N THR A 856 8.43 -13.40 0.64
CA THR A 856 7.95 -12.02 0.81
C THR A 856 7.40 -11.48 -0.51
N ILE A 857 6.11 -11.17 -0.55
CA ILE A 857 5.45 -10.46 -1.64
C ILE A 857 5.41 -8.96 -1.29
N VAL A 858 6.17 -8.19 -2.05
CA VAL A 858 6.19 -6.72 -2.04
C VAL A 858 5.00 -6.20 -2.85
N PRO A 859 4.17 -5.27 -2.33
CA PRO A 859 3.07 -4.70 -3.09
C PRO A 859 3.62 -3.83 -4.25
N ARG A 860 2.95 -3.82 -5.41
CA ARG A 860 3.35 -3.05 -6.61
C ARG A 860 2.12 -2.43 -7.28
N PHE A 861 2.18 -1.15 -7.65
CA PHE A 861 1.11 -0.47 -8.38
C PHE A 861 1.15 -0.78 -9.87
N SER A 862 0.00 -1.10 -10.46
CA SER A 862 -0.24 -0.98 -11.90
C SER A 862 -0.48 0.49 -12.29
N THR A 863 -0.40 0.78 -13.58
CA THR A 863 -0.69 2.11 -14.15
C THR A 863 -1.59 1.99 -15.38
N ALA A 864 -2.11 3.12 -15.90
CA ALA A 864 -2.79 3.19 -17.19
C ALA A 864 -1.81 3.24 -18.39
N ILE A 865 -0.54 2.90 -18.16
CA ILE A 865 0.48 2.67 -19.19
C ILE A 865 0.60 1.15 -19.37
N TYR A 866 -0.10 0.60 -20.37
CA TYR A 866 -0.28 -0.84 -20.51
C TYR A 866 0.95 -1.55 -21.10
N PHE A 867 1.18 -2.81 -20.72
CA PHE A 867 2.39 -3.60 -21.02
C PHE A 867 2.70 -3.74 -22.51
N ASN A 868 1.63 -3.92 -23.27
CA ASN A 868 1.46 -4.11 -24.71
C ASN A 868 1.38 -2.78 -25.50
N CYS A 869 1.80 -1.65 -24.93
CA CYS A 869 1.76 -0.35 -25.59
C CYS A 869 3.09 0.42 -25.61
N HIS A 870 3.42 0.94 -26.79
CA HIS A 870 4.64 1.74 -27.04
C HIS A 870 4.37 3.17 -27.55
N THR A 871 3.09 3.58 -27.65
CA THR A 871 2.67 4.91 -28.10
C THR A 871 1.49 5.43 -27.27
N MET A 872 1.34 6.76 -27.25
CA MET A 872 0.23 7.45 -26.56
C MET A 872 -1.14 6.99 -27.06
N GLU A 873 -1.28 6.83 -28.37
CA GLU A 873 -2.53 6.38 -29.01
C GLU A 873 -2.89 4.96 -28.59
N CYS A 874 -1.91 4.06 -28.48
CA CYS A 874 -2.13 2.69 -28.00
C CYS A 874 -2.69 2.67 -26.58
N THR A 875 -2.00 3.31 -25.63
CA THR A 875 -2.38 3.24 -24.21
C THR A 875 -3.67 4.02 -23.92
N LEU A 876 -3.97 5.06 -24.72
CA LEU A 876 -5.25 5.75 -24.72
C LEU A 876 -6.39 4.86 -25.24
N ASN A 877 -6.19 4.17 -26.37
CA ASN A 877 -7.19 3.27 -26.94
C ASN A 877 -7.50 2.08 -26.02
N GLU A 878 -6.51 1.54 -25.32
CA GLU A 878 -6.71 0.47 -24.34
C GLU A 878 -7.40 0.97 -23.07
N TRP A 879 -7.06 2.17 -22.58
CA TRP A 879 -7.75 2.81 -21.45
C TRP A 879 -9.24 3.08 -21.73
N ILE A 880 -9.57 3.53 -22.94
CA ILE A 880 -10.96 3.78 -23.37
C ILE A 880 -11.73 2.45 -23.57
N ALA A 881 -11.06 1.39 -24.02
CA ALA A 881 -11.71 0.10 -24.31
C ALA A 881 -11.89 -0.82 -23.08
N THR A 882 -10.94 -0.80 -22.14
CA THR A 882 -10.90 -1.71 -20.99
C THR A 882 -11.40 -1.08 -19.69
N SER A 883 -11.41 0.25 -19.61
CA SER A 883 -11.67 1.03 -18.40
C SER A 883 -12.69 2.15 -18.67
N ALA A 884 -13.02 2.95 -17.66
CA ALA A 884 -13.88 4.13 -17.82
C ALA A 884 -13.19 5.33 -18.51
N GLY A 885 -12.19 5.08 -19.37
CA GLY A 885 -11.31 6.08 -19.96
C GLY A 885 -12.00 7.03 -20.93
N LYS A 886 -11.64 8.32 -20.88
CA LYS A 886 -12.25 9.41 -21.65
C LYS A 886 -11.26 10.54 -21.90
N GLY A 887 -11.36 11.19 -23.05
CA GLY A 887 -10.54 12.35 -23.40
C GLY A 887 -9.29 11.94 -24.20
N THR A 888 -8.15 12.50 -23.82
CA THR A 888 -6.86 12.40 -24.51
C THR A 888 -5.82 11.66 -23.66
N TYR A 889 -4.60 11.50 -24.19
CA TYR A 889 -3.46 11.00 -23.41
C TYR A 889 -3.13 11.89 -22.20
N PHE A 890 -3.40 13.20 -22.27
CA PHE A 890 -3.18 14.09 -21.13
C PHE A 890 -4.25 13.91 -20.02
N ASP A 891 -5.49 13.56 -20.38
CA ASP A 891 -6.53 13.18 -19.42
C ASP A 891 -6.18 11.84 -18.71
N LEU A 892 -5.55 10.90 -19.43
CA LEU A 892 -4.99 9.66 -18.87
C LEU A 892 -3.83 9.94 -17.91
N LEU A 893 -2.93 10.86 -18.27
CA LEU A 893 -1.85 11.33 -17.39
C LEU A 893 -2.40 12.06 -16.15
N ASP A 894 -3.46 12.86 -16.28
CA ASP A 894 -4.08 13.56 -15.16
C ASP A 894 -4.87 12.64 -14.22
N ALA A 895 -5.54 11.61 -14.76
CA ALA A 895 -6.08 10.51 -13.95
C ALA A 895 -4.97 9.75 -13.20
N SER A 896 -3.85 9.47 -13.88
CA SER A 896 -2.66 8.84 -13.28
C SER A 896 -2.00 9.71 -12.21
N LYS A 897 -2.01 11.04 -12.39
CA LYS A 897 -1.53 12.05 -11.44
C LYS A 897 -2.37 12.02 -10.16
N ALA A 898 -3.70 12.05 -10.30
CA ALA A 898 -4.63 11.99 -9.18
C ALA A 898 -4.47 10.71 -8.33
N SER A 899 -4.21 9.56 -8.94
CA SER A 899 -4.00 8.30 -8.20
C SER A 899 -2.58 8.15 -7.62
N SER A 900 -1.54 8.44 -8.41
CA SER A 900 -0.17 8.06 -8.06
C SER A 900 0.51 9.09 -7.17
N VAL A 901 0.28 10.39 -7.40
CA VAL A 901 0.78 11.44 -6.49
C VAL A 901 0.09 11.37 -5.14
N ARG A 902 -1.19 10.96 -5.10
CA ARG A 902 -1.87 10.61 -3.84
C ARG A 902 -1.14 9.49 -3.10
N ASN A 903 -0.76 8.40 -3.79
CA ASN A 903 -0.02 7.30 -3.16
C ASN A 903 1.36 7.73 -2.64
N LEU A 904 2.07 8.60 -3.39
CA LEU A 904 3.35 9.20 -2.96
C LEU A 904 3.19 10.10 -1.73
N LEU A 905 2.13 10.92 -1.68
CA LEU A 905 1.78 11.73 -0.50
C LEU A 905 1.36 10.85 0.69
N ALA A 906 0.66 9.74 0.46
CA ALA A 906 0.39 8.71 1.47
C ALA A 906 1.67 7.99 1.96
N LEU A 907 2.85 8.30 1.42
CA LEU A 907 4.14 7.67 1.74
C LEU A 907 4.20 6.16 1.41
N MET A 908 3.31 5.70 0.53
CA MET A 908 3.34 4.33 0.00
C MET A 908 4.60 4.17 -0.85
N SER A 909 5.39 3.14 -0.54
CA SER A 909 6.73 2.92 -1.11
C SER A 909 6.74 1.74 -2.10
N ASP A 910 5.56 1.26 -2.47
CA ASP A 910 5.27 0.26 -3.50
C ASP A 910 5.85 0.74 -4.86
N PRO A 911 6.63 -0.07 -5.59
CA PRO A 911 7.07 0.26 -6.95
C PRO A 911 5.89 0.38 -7.93
N TYR A 912 6.17 0.92 -9.11
CA TYR A 912 5.22 1.04 -10.23
C TYR A 912 5.63 0.12 -11.38
N MET A 913 4.65 -0.57 -11.96
CA MET A 913 4.81 -1.53 -13.05
C MET A 913 4.75 -0.86 -14.43
N PHE A 914 5.77 -1.11 -15.24
CA PHE A 914 5.89 -0.82 -16.67
C PHE A 914 6.59 -1.99 -17.35
N HIS A 915 6.64 -2.02 -18.68
CA HIS A 915 7.25 -3.08 -19.49
C HIS A 915 8.11 -2.47 -20.60
N GLN A 916 8.99 -3.25 -21.22
CA GLN A 916 9.98 -2.78 -22.22
C GLN A 916 9.38 -1.91 -23.34
N ALA A 917 8.16 -2.22 -23.80
CA ALA A 917 7.47 -1.45 -24.84
C ALA A 917 7.20 0.00 -24.42
N ASN A 918 6.98 0.25 -23.13
CA ASN A 918 6.72 1.59 -22.58
C ASN A 918 7.94 2.51 -22.63
N MET A 919 9.14 1.96 -22.87
CA MET A 919 10.39 2.71 -23.07
C MET A 919 10.65 3.10 -24.53
N HIS A 920 9.73 2.86 -25.48
CA HIS A 920 9.93 3.34 -26.85
C HIS A 920 9.98 4.88 -26.91
N GLN A 921 11.03 5.44 -27.50
CA GLN A 921 11.27 6.89 -27.56
C GLN A 921 11.81 7.34 -28.92
N THR A 922 12.61 6.53 -29.57
CA THR A 922 13.41 6.90 -30.74
C THR A 922 12.58 7.42 -31.91
N THR A 923 11.39 6.85 -32.18
CA THR A 923 10.52 7.27 -33.28
C THR A 923 9.24 8.02 -32.85
N VAL A 924 9.02 8.22 -31.55
CA VAL A 924 7.81 8.94 -31.07
C VAL A 924 7.86 10.43 -31.45
N LEU A 925 6.70 11.08 -31.50
CA LEU A 925 6.60 12.53 -31.72
C LEU A 925 6.97 13.29 -30.43
N PRO A 926 7.57 14.49 -30.52
CA PRO A 926 7.77 15.35 -29.36
C PRO A 926 6.45 15.77 -28.72
N ILE A 927 6.41 15.80 -27.38
CA ILE A 927 5.29 16.29 -26.57
C ILE A 927 5.79 17.24 -25.48
N THR A 928 4.85 17.93 -24.85
CA THR A 928 5.11 18.79 -23.68
C THR A 928 4.45 18.19 -22.45
N VAL A 929 5.23 17.99 -21.38
CA VAL A 929 4.76 17.55 -20.06
C VAL A 929 5.24 18.55 -19.02
N GLY A 930 4.29 19.37 -18.54
CA GLY A 930 4.56 20.48 -17.64
C GLY A 930 5.56 21.47 -18.23
N THR A 931 6.74 21.55 -17.62
CA THR A 931 7.84 22.44 -18.03
C THR A 931 8.74 21.89 -19.14
N GLN A 932 8.59 20.61 -19.51
CA GLN A 932 9.52 19.90 -20.38
C GLN A 932 8.91 19.62 -21.75
N THR A 933 9.67 19.82 -22.83
CA THR A 933 9.25 19.50 -24.20
C THR A 933 10.32 18.66 -24.90
N GLY A 934 9.93 17.51 -25.46
CA GLY A 934 10.83 16.61 -26.16
C GLY A 934 10.17 15.31 -26.58
N LYS A 935 10.91 14.43 -27.24
CA LYS A 935 10.49 13.03 -27.43
C LYS A 935 10.52 12.33 -26.07
N MET A 936 9.35 11.90 -25.59
CA MET A 936 9.21 11.18 -24.33
C MET A 936 8.56 9.83 -24.59
N SER A 937 9.11 8.78 -23.99
CA SER A 937 8.42 7.49 -23.90
C SER A 937 7.20 7.58 -22.97
N LEU A 938 6.42 6.50 -22.90
CA LEU A 938 5.27 6.44 -21.98
C LEU A 938 5.75 6.49 -20.52
N VAL A 939 6.82 5.75 -20.16
CA VAL A 939 7.37 5.80 -18.80
C VAL A 939 8.03 7.14 -18.48
N MET A 940 8.70 7.80 -19.44
CA MET A 940 9.24 9.16 -19.25
C MET A 940 8.12 10.15 -18.92
N SER A 941 7.10 10.23 -19.79
CA SER A 941 6.02 11.24 -19.68
C SER A 941 5.11 11.03 -18.47
N TRP A 942 4.87 9.77 -18.07
CA TRP A 942 4.24 9.45 -16.80
C TRP A 942 5.10 9.91 -15.61
N THR A 943 6.40 9.60 -15.60
CA THR A 943 7.31 9.92 -14.48
C THR A 943 7.49 11.43 -14.32
N GLU A 944 7.64 12.18 -15.42
CA GLU A 944 7.64 13.65 -15.44
C GLU A 944 6.36 14.21 -14.82
N THR A 945 5.19 13.67 -15.18
CA THR A 945 3.89 14.14 -14.66
C THR A 945 3.79 13.94 -13.14
N MET A 946 4.20 12.78 -12.61
CA MET A 946 4.15 12.50 -11.18
C MET A 946 5.12 13.35 -10.38
N ALA A 947 6.36 13.48 -10.85
CA ALA A 947 7.41 14.20 -10.13
C ALA A 947 7.21 15.72 -10.20
N GLN A 948 6.86 16.29 -11.36
CA GLN A 948 6.60 17.73 -11.48
C GLN A 948 5.40 18.16 -10.61
N GLU A 949 4.37 17.33 -10.46
CA GLU A 949 3.25 17.62 -9.55
C GLU A 949 3.67 17.52 -8.06
N LEU A 950 4.39 16.46 -7.67
CA LEU A 950 4.90 16.36 -6.29
C LEU A 950 5.85 17.53 -5.96
N MET A 951 6.66 17.98 -6.91
CA MET A 951 7.53 19.16 -6.82
C MET A 951 6.76 20.49 -6.85
N ARG A 952 5.55 20.54 -7.42
CA ARG A 952 4.67 21.71 -7.35
C ARG A 952 4.09 21.88 -5.94
N LEU A 953 3.78 20.75 -5.29
CA LEU A 953 3.20 20.67 -3.95
C LEU A 953 4.25 20.75 -2.81
N THR A 954 5.46 20.21 -3.03
CA THR A 954 6.45 19.96 -1.96
C THR A 954 7.89 20.28 -2.38
N ASN A 955 8.82 20.24 -1.42
CA ASN A 955 10.27 20.17 -1.65
C ASN A 955 10.87 18.78 -1.37
N TRP A 956 10.07 17.71 -1.36
CA TRP A 956 10.52 16.41 -0.90
C TRP A 956 11.47 15.73 -1.91
N PRO A 957 12.62 15.20 -1.47
CA PRO A 957 13.50 14.41 -2.32
C PRO A 957 12.85 13.09 -2.73
N ILE A 958 13.04 12.69 -3.98
CA ILE A 958 12.53 11.44 -4.55
C ILE A 958 13.69 10.45 -4.67
N LYS A 959 13.54 9.23 -4.13
CA LYS A 959 14.58 8.18 -4.22
C LYS A 959 14.05 6.85 -4.74
N SER A 960 14.62 6.37 -5.85
CA SER A 960 14.46 4.97 -6.26
C SER A 960 15.21 4.04 -5.30
N LEU A 961 14.61 2.89 -5.00
CA LEU A 961 15.18 1.75 -4.28
C LEU A 961 15.11 0.52 -5.19
N LYS A 962 16.11 -0.36 -5.14
CA LYS A 962 16.10 -1.61 -5.94
C LYS A 962 15.24 -2.66 -5.23
N HIS A 963 14.72 -3.64 -5.95
CA HIS A 963 13.74 -4.60 -5.44
C HIS A 963 14.10 -5.20 -4.06
N ASP A 964 15.34 -5.69 -3.88
CA ASP A 964 15.81 -6.22 -2.59
C ASP A 964 15.76 -5.19 -1.44
N ASP A 965 15.99 -3.91 -1.76
CA ASP A 965 16.01 -2.81 -0.79
C ASP A 965 14.59 -2.29 -0.50
N ILE A 966 13.68 -2.36 -1.48
CA ILE A 966 12.23 -2.17 -1.28
C ILE A 966 11.71 -3.25 -0.35
N ALA A 967 11.98 -4.52 -0.64
CA ALA A 967 11.59 -5.65 0.21
C ALA A 967 12.11 -5.47 1.64
N LYS A 968 13.38 -5.06 1.80
CA LYS A 968 13.96 -4.77 3.11
C LYS A 968 13.34 -3.54 3.78
N TYR A 969 12.90 -2.51 3.05
CA TYR A 969 12.18 -1.36 3.60
C TYR A 969 10.81 -1.77 4.18
N PHE A 970 10.04 -2.59 3.44
CA PHE A 970 8.76 -3.14 3.88
C PHE A 970 8.91 -4.09 5.08
N LEU A 971 9.87 -5.02 5.03
CA LEU A 971 10.16 -5.93 6.15
C LEU A 971 10.65 -5.17 7.40
N ASN A 972 11.48 -4.13 7.24
CA ASN A 972 11.89 -3.28 8.35
C ASN A 972 10.71 -2.49 8.93
N ARG A 973 9.77 -2.02 8.11
CA ARG A 973 8.56 -1.34 8.59
C ARG A 973 7.68 -2.30 9.41
N GLN A 974 7.45 -3.51 8.92
CA GLN A 974 6.71 -4.54 9.65
C GLN A 974 7.40 -4.95 10.96
N ALA A 975 8.74 -5.04 10.96
CA ALA A 975 9.51 -5.34 12.16
C ALA A 975 9.49 -4.21 13.20
N VAL A 976 9.59 -2.94 12.79
CA VAL A 976 9.44 -1.78 13.71
C VAL A 976 8.04 -1.78 14.33
N ASP A 977 6.98 -1.88 13.53
CA ASP A 977 5.60 -1.87 14.04
C ASP A 977 5.36 -3.04 15.02
N GLY A 978 5.93 -4.22 14.74
CA GLY A 978 5.86 -5.41 15.59
C GLY A 978 6.64 -5.32 16.92
N CYS A 979 7.46 -4.29 17.12
CA CYS A 979 8.16 -4.03 18.39
C CYS A 979 7.33 -3.15 19.37
N ASN A 980 6.11 -2.73 18.97
CA ASN A 980 5.24 -1.79 19.70
C ASN A 980 6.01 -0.55 20.26
N PRO A 981 6.73 0.19 19.40
CA PRO A 981 7.65 1.22 19.86
C PRO A 981 6.90 2.48 20.29
N ALA A 982 7.38 3.12 21.36
CA ALA A 982 6.79 4.32 21.93
C ALA A 982 7.87 5.39 22.21
N LEU A 983 7.44 6.65 22.26
CA LEU A 983 8.31 7.80 22.52
C LEU A 983 7.66 8.73 23.55
N SER A 984 8.47 9.36 24.40
CA SER A 984 8.01 10.41 25.31
C SER A 984 8.89 11.65 25.23
N TYR A 985 8.27 12.82 25.05
CA TYR A 985 8.94 14.12 25.12
C TYR A 985 9.32 14.45 26.57
N THR A 986 10.55 14.92 26.79
CA THR A 986 10.99 15.49 28.08
C THR A 986 11.15 17.00 27.93
N TYR A 987 10.39 17.77 28.70
CA TYR A 987 10.39 19.23 28.60
C TYR A 987 11.54 19.86 29.39
N SER A 988 11.92 21.10 29.04
CA SER A 988 12.84 21.94 29.80
C SER A 988 12.29 22.26 31.19
N SER A 989 13.18 22.68 32.11
CA SER A 989 12.83 22.90 33.53
C SER A 989 11.88 24.08 33.75
N ASP A 990 11.75 24.97 32.76
CA ASP A 990 10.81 26.09 32.68
C ASP A 990 9.52 25.74 31.92
N GLY A 991 9.41 24.54 31.36
CA GLY A 991 8.25 24.08 30.58
C GLY A 991 8.07 24.74 29.21
N GLN A 992 9.08 25.45 28.67
CA GLN A 992 8.97 26.21 27.41
C GLN A 992 9.41 25.45 26.15
N SER A 993 10.15 24.34 26.27
CA SER A 993 10.70 23.60 25.13
C SER A 993 10.80 22.09 25.35
N ILE A 994 10.85 21.31 24.26
CA ILE A 994 11.23 19.89 24.27
C ILE A 994 12.76 19.82 24.20
N LYS A 995 13.42 19.35 25.28
CA LYS A 995 14.89 19.24 25.34
C LYS A 995 15.43 17.86 24.93
N ALA A 996 14.62 16.82 25.09
CA ALA A 996 14.99 15.44 24.80
C ALA A 996 13.75 14.59 24.50
N VAL A 997 13.97 13.44 23.87
CA VAL A 997 12.95 12.39 23.71
C VAL A 997 13.50 11.04 24.14
N THR A 998 12.70 10.25 24.85
CA THR A 998 13.04 8.87 25.25
C THR A 998 12.27 7.90 24.37
N VAL A 999 12.98 6.92 23.79
CA VAL A 999 12.43 5.85 22.95
C VAL A 999 12.41 4.54 23.72
N THR A 1000 11.30 3.83 23.62
CA THR A 1000 11.03 2.52 24.22
C THR A 1000 10.37 1.59 23.21
N ALA A 1001 10.33 0.30 23.55
CA ALA A 1001 9.67 -0.77 22.79
C ALA A 1001 9.41 -1.95 23.74
N ASP A 1002 8.77 -3.02 23.27
CA ASP A 1002 8.65 -4.25 24.06
C ASP A 1002 10.04 -4.79 24.48
N GLY A 1003 10.19 -5.02 25.79
CA GLY A 1003 11.49 -5.37 26.41
C GLY A 1003 12.59 -4.32 26.26
N ASN A 1004 12.28 -3.11 25.76
CA ASN A 1004 13.23 -2.13 25.22
C ASN A 1004 14.21 -2.75 24.22
N SER A 1005 13.69 -3.50 23.26
CA SER A 1005 14.46 -4.17 22.21
C SER A 1005 13.72 -4.11 20.88
N CYS A 1006 14.46 -4.07 19.76
CA CYS A 1006 13.87 -4.29 18.44
C CYS A 1006 14.94 -4.86 17.49
N ALA A 1007 14.54 -5.74 16.57
CA ALA A 1007 15.46 -6.38 15.62
C ALA A 1007 15.99 -5.43 14.53
N VAL A 1008 15.45 -4.21 14.46
CA VAL A 1008 15.79 -3.15 13.50
C VAL A 1008 15.74 -1.79 14.22
N PRO A 1009 16.51 -0.77 13.77
CA PRO A 1009 16.47 0.55 14.38
C PRO A 1009 15.11 1.24 14.21
N ILE A 1010 14.61 1.86 15.28
CA ILE A 1010 13.37 2.63 15.30
C ILE A 1010 13.65 4.05 14.79
N PRO A 1011 12.92 4.55 13.79
CA PRO A 1011 13.11 5.92 13.31
C PRO A 1011 12.46 6.94 14.25
N VAL A 1012 13.19 8.01 14.55
CA VAL A 1012 12.67 9.21 15.22
C VAL A 1012 13.04 10.43 14.40
N THR A 1013 12.05 11.15 13.93
CA THR A 1013 12.26 12.43 13.23
C THR A 1013 12.41 13.56 14.24
N ILE A 1014 13.38 14.44 14.02
CA ILE A 1014 13.59 15.69 14.75
C ILE A 1014 13.53 16.87 13.76
N PRO A 1015 13.11 18.08 14.15
CA PRO A 1015 12.83 19.15 13.20
C PRO A 1015 14.08 19.76 12.56
N SER A 1016 15.21 19.75 13.26
CA SER A 1016 16.51 20.28 12.80
C SER A 1016 17.65 19.81 13.71
N GLY A 1017 18.89 20.13 13.33
CA GLY A 1017 20.08 19.90 14.17
C GLY A 1017 20.48 18.43 14.28
N SER A 1018 20.99 18.06 15.45
CA SER A 1018 21.41 16.69 15.78
C SER A 1018 20.89 16.28 17.15
N ALA A 1019 21.06 15.01 17.50
CA ALA A 1019 20.79 14.51 18.85
C ALA A 1019 21.93 13.61 19.34
N SER A 1020 22.21 13.65 20.64
CA SER A 1020 23.10 12.71 21.31
C SER A 1020 22.29 11.60 21.98
N ALA A 1021 22.64 10.35 21.70
CA ALA A 1021 21.99 9.18 22.28
C ALA A 1021 22.62 8.79 23.62
N SER A 1022 21.79 8.31 24.54
CA SER A 1022 22.19 7.77 25.85
C SER A 1022 21.29 6.57 26.20
N GLY A 1023 21.84 5.54 26.84
CA GLY A 1023 21.15 4.25 27.06
C GLY A 1023 21.23 3.26 25.89
N GLY A 1024 21.85 3.67 24.77
CA GLY A 1024 22.03 2.88 23.54
C GLY A 1024 22.65 3.76 22.45
N SER A 1025 22.34 3.51 21.18
CA SER A 1025 22.91 4.28 20.05
C SER A 1025 21.84 4.79 19.08
N ALA A 1026 22.22 5.80 18.29
CA ALA A 1026 21.42 6.26 17.15
C ALA A 1026 22.34 6.69 16.00
N THR A 1027 21.84 6.57 14.77
CA THR A 1027 22.53 7.03 13.55
C THR A 1027 21.66 8.06 12.83
N ALA A 1028 22.22 9.23 12.54
CA ALA A 1028 21.53 10.29 11.81
C ALA A 1028 21.47 10.02 10.30
N ASP A 1029 20.35 10.36 9.69
CA ASP A 1029 20.03 10.23 8.26
C ASP A 1029 19.22 11.45 7.83
N GLN A 1030 19.72 12.18 6.84
CA GLN A 1030 19.07 13.39 6.31
C GLN A 1030 19.24 13.44 4.79
N VAL A 1031 18.21 13.88 4.08
CA VAL A 1031 18.20 13.95 2.62
C VAL A 1031 17.67 15.31 2.18
N GLY A 1032 18.49 16.11 1.51
CA GLY A 1032 18.09 17.43 1.01
C GLY A 1032 17.54 18.32 2.13
N SER A 1033 16.32 18.84 1.90
CA SER A 1033 15.59 19.67 2.87
C SER A 1033 14.81 18.89 3.94
N GLU A 1034 14.84 17.56 3.94
CA GLU A 1034 14.05 16.77 4.91
C GLU A 1034 14.56 16.96 6.35
N PRO A 1035 13.67 16.88 7.36
CA PRO A 1035 14.07 16.91 8.75
C PRO A 1035 14.94 15.67 9.11
N PRO A 1036 15.97 15.79 9.96
CA PRO A 1036 16.83 14.66 10.32
C PRO A 1036 16.06 13.49 10.96
N ILE A 1037 16.32 12.28 10.47
CA ILE A 1037 15.85 11.02 11.08
C ILE A 1037 16.99 10.44 11.92
N GLN A 1038 16.70 10.12 13.17
CA GLN A 1038 17.58 9.38 14.07
C GLN A 1038 17.14 7.91 14.09
N TRP A 1039 17.97 7.01 13.58
CA TRP A 1039 17.74 5.57 13.59
C TRP A 1039 18.23 4.97 14.91
N VAL A 1040 17.32 4.80 15.87
CA VAL A 1040 17.60 4.44 17.27
C VAL A 1040 17.68 2.93 17.45
N THR A 1041 18.79 2.44 17.99
CA THR A 1041 18.98 1.01 18.31
C THR A 1041 18.76 0.78 19.80
N LEU A 1042 17.72 0.03 20.16
CA LEU A 1042 17.43 -0.36 21.54
C LEU A 1042 18.07 -1.72 21.88
N SER A 1043 18.77 -1.80 23.02
CA SER A 1043 19.54 -2.98 23.43
C SER A 1043 19.21 -3.44 24.86
N GLY A 1044 17.93 -3.58 25.19
CA GLY A 1044 17.44 -3.94 26.53
C GLY A 1044 17.32 -2.76 27.50
N SER A 1045 17.32 -1.53 27.00
CA SER A 1045 17.15 -0.31 27.81
C SER A 1045 16.57 0.84 26.95
N PRO A 1046 15.80 1.76 27.54
CA PRO A 1046 15.31 2.96 26.84
C PRO A 1046 16.47 3.81 26.33
N VAL A 1047 16.31 4.42 25.15
CA VAL A 1047 17.31 5.34 24.60
C VAL A 1047 16.79 6.77 24.65
N THR A 1048 17.49 7.64 25.36
CA THR A 1048 17.18 9.07 25.41
C THR A 1048 18.06 9.83 24.42
N LEU A 1049 17.41 10.47 23.44
CA LEU A 1049 17.99 11.42 22.50
C LEU A 1049 17.90 12.83 23.10
N SER A 1050 19.04 13.43 23.46
CA SER A 1050 19.10 14.84 23.86
C SER A 1050 19.31 15.71 22.62
N LEU A 1051 18.44 16.69 22.40
CA LEU A 1051 18.45 17.50 21.17
C LEU A 1051 19.51 18.60 21.26
N SER A 1052 20.28 18.82 20.19
CA SER A 1052 21.23 19.94 20.09
C SER A 1052 20.54 21.31 20.11
N SER A 1053 19.25 21.31 19.79
CA SER A 1053 18.41 22.49 19.64
C SER A 1053 17.03 22.16 20.22
N PRO A 1054 16.74 22.57 21.48
CA PRO A 1054 15.44 22.34 22.08
C PRO A 1054 14.31 22.98 21.27
N VAL A 1055 13.19 22.28 21.14
CA VAL A 1055 12.08 22.67 20.27
C VAL A 1055 11.08 23.52 21.06
N PRO A 1056 10.83 24.80 20.70
CA PRO A 1056 9.87 25.64 21.41
C PRO A 1056 8.45 25.07 21.41
N LEU A 1057 7.71 25.33 22.49
CA LEU A 1057 6.31 24.89 22.63
C LEU A 1057 5.31 25.99 22.23
N LEU A 1058 5.76 27.24 22.13
CA LEU A 1058 5.04 28.43 21.65
C LEU A 1058 5.88 29.13 20.57
#